data_AF-A0A485LS95-F1
#
_entry.id   AF-A0A485LS95-F1
#
_cell.length_a   1.000
_cell.length_b   1.000
_cell.length_c   1.000
_cell.angle_alpha   90.00
_cell.angle_beta   90.00
_cell.angle_gamma   90.00
#
_symmetry.space_group_name_H-M   'P 1'
#
loop_
_entity.id
_entity.type
_entity.pdbx_description
1 polymer ?
#
loop_
_entity_poly.entity_id
_entity_poly.type
_entity_poly.pdbx_seq_one_letter_code
_entity_poly.pdbx_strand_id
1 'polypeptide(L)'
;MADDADAAVRYTTEMAAFLPTIPEEMGLFRQEVEKMLHALVKSQESEQRLLRRTREIVGEIGTNQDKYAREKEEELEAYNYKKKVQVDIEVMWGQVANSHKLETEKQAKLNELRTNIAMLEEQLKNGSGWSEAQEEMMAKLKRQRADGSRDVETKANQLAQIRMEVGSLQKLVTEAEDEQFRLEEELAAVSQEVAEKKSRSDKESRRKVSLEKQLKTLKRDAEAVSADWKRKSETVKTGDIVLKQKEVTLRESKARMEKYLKQYDVLFRTTHQFTEAMESQWQKNVELQKENTQVEADIRTKEEIVGRLLKDIAKIEALVTLTKEKVAEVDESKEKIDAKKDEYKQALNELVNVTIEVERKQGESIKKTLDDLLRQRELVNKLLVRAADTAQGTHDLTKIKENTMKNLENEINGYRQSVKKQRDMVQQLVTERDRYDQDAELANRKYRTAVEEAKLQDLQVASLQDKITEGETRLKQQQNLYEAVRSDRNLYSKSLIESQEEIADMKRKFKIMNHQIEQLKEEITTKDHCLVKEHFDHHKVDKDKETLKAELTRIKKQIQSSEQIIANQEQEISKLASIIQEADDEKQRQLKEYNAVINDRDNLRAQLILRNEELKALYEKIKIQKSTLGIGQVQFLERVKEVAQLEKRVQDLIDEHKKTQNQIACSGDLKGELLRLEGDLLQERTKIKALSEELDHPLNVHRWRKLEGSDPKRLDMIRKIHSLQKKLIKKCEETCMKDLLIVEKEKLYVELKNVLARQPGPEVAEQLLVYQDNLKKKQAQMKGMENELEMYKAQVREYKHDLEHISRDMQSLRDKWFASLQVDHFPAQPQEEDEAPNNPPPEKPKPQLPAVPSPIDESLFVVN
;
A
#
# COMPACT_ATOMS: atom_id res chain seq x y z
N MET A 1 33.07 -9.77 -27.08
CA MET A 1 32.91 -8.91 -25.88
C MET A 1 34.15 -8.08 -25.57
N ALA A 2 35.36 -8.66 -25.57
CA ALA A 2 36.58 -7.83 -25.49
C ALA A 2 36.73 -6.95 -26.75
N ASP A 3 36.54 -7.56 -27.92
CA ASP A 3 36.73 -6.94 -29.23
C ASP A 3 35.70 -5.82 -29.53
N ASP A 4 34.47 -5.96 -29.04
CA ASP A 4 33.40 -4.97 -29.22
C ASP A 4 33.70 -3.65 -28.49
N ALA A 5 34.32 -3.73 -27.32
CA ALA A 5 34.71 -2.55 -26.55
C ALA A 5 35.84 -1.77 -27.25
N ASP A 6 36.78 -2.48 -27.88
CA ASP A 6 37.88 -1.87 -28.65
C ASP A 6 37.35 -1.22 -29.95
N ALA A 7 36.36 -1.84 -30.60
CA ALA A 7 35.66 -1.24 -31.73
C ALA A 7 34.93 0.06 -31.34
N ALA A 8 34.23 0.09 -30.20
CA ALA A 8 33.58 1.31 -29.70
C ALA A 8 34.56 2.46 -29.46
N VAL A 9 35.77 2.18 -28.92
CA VAL A 9 36.83 3.18 -28.73
C VAL A 9 37.32 3.75 -30.06
N ARG A 10 37.46 2.92 -31.09
CA ARG A 10 37.84 3.35 -32.45
C ARG A 10 36.78 4.27 -33.05
N TYR A 11 35.50 3.88 -33.04
CA TYR A 11 34.42 4.74 -33.57
C TYR A 11 34.32 6.09 -32.86
N THR A 12 34.46 6.16 -31.53
CA THR A 12 34.51 7.47 -30.83
C THR A 12 35.72 8.32 -31.23
N THR A 13 36.87 7.70 -31.49
CA THR A 13 38.10 8.40 -31.89
C THR A 13 38.00 8.90 -33.34
N GLU A 14 37.45 8.08 -34.24
CA GLU A 14 37.23 8.41 -35.65
C GLU A 14 36.18 9.52 -35.81
N MET A 15 35.06 9.48 -35.08
CA MET A 15 34.07 10.56 -35.09
C MET A 15 34.63 11.87 -34.49
N ALA A 16 35.46 11.79 -33.45
CA ALA A 16 36.16 12.96 -32.91
C ALA A 16 37.17 13.57 -33.91
N ALA A 17 37.85 12.73 -34.71
CA ALA A 17 38.75 13.17 -35.78
C ALA A 17 38.02 13.70 -37.03
N PHE A 18 36.74 13.34 -37.22
CA PHE A 18 35.90 13.80 -38.34
C PHE A 18 35.21 15.15 -38.07
N LEU A 19 34.88 15.48 -36.82
CA LEU A 19 34.24 16.76 -36.48
C LEU A 19 34.98 18.03 -36.99
N PRO A 20 36.34 18.09 -36.99
CA PRO A 20 37.08 19.23 -37.52
C PRO A 20 37.09 19.34 -39.06
N THR A 21 36.77 18.28 -39.81
CA THR A 21 36.82 18.28 -41.28
C THR A 21 35.48 18.64 -41.94
N ILE A 22 34.43 18.85 -41.15
CA ILE A 22 33.12 19.33 -41.61
C ILE A 22 33.19 20.85 -41.89
N PRO A 23 32.91 21.33 -43.13
CA PRO A 23 32.91 22.75 -43.47
C PRO A 23 31.95 23.59 -42.61
N GLU A 24 32.28 24.86 -42.37
CA GLU A 24 31.50 25.75 -41.50
C GLU A 24 30.07 26.01 -42.02
N GLU A 25 29.88 25.96 -43.35
CA GLU A 25 28.58 26.02 -44.03
C GLU A 25 27.60 24.92 -43.55
N MET A 26 28.12 23.81 -43.03
CA MET A 26 27.36 22.66 -42.52
C MET A 26 27.18 22.69 -40.99
N GLY A 27 27.23 23.87 -40.36
CA GLY A 27 27.21 24.05 -38.90
C GLY A 27 26.08 23.33 -38.14
N LEU A 28 24.88 23.23 -38.71
CA LEU A 28 23.77 22.47 -38.09
C LEU A 28 24.05 20.96 -38.06
N PHE A 29 24.62 20.41 -39.14
CA PHE A 29 25.02 19.00 -39.19
C PHE A 29 26.16 18.72 -38.22
N ARG A 30 27.15 19.63 -38.13
CA ARG A 30 28.24 19.57 -37.15
C ARG A 30 27.72 19.52 -35.71
N GLN A 31 26.73 20.33 -35.36
CA GLN A 31 26.10 20.31 -34.01
C GLN A 31 25.37 18.99 -33.70
N GLU A 32 24.68 18.36 -34.65
CA GLU A 32 24.05 17.06 -34.41
C GLU A 32 25.07 15.92 -34.30
N VAL A 33 26.14 15.94 -35.10
CA VAL A 33 27.27 15.00 -34.97
C VAL A 33 27.97 15.16 -33.61
N GLU A 34 28.15 16.40 -33.14
CA GLU A 34 28.75 16.71 -31.85
C GLU A 34 27.88 16.24 -30.66
N LYS A 35 26.55 16.41 -30.75
CA LYS A 35 25.59 15.84 -29.78
C LYS A 35 25.65 14.31 -29.76
N MET A 36 25.68 13.66 -30.93
CA MET A 36 25.79 12.20 -31.03
C MET A 36 27.10 11.68 -30.45
N LEU A 37 28.23 12.35 -30.70
CA LEU A 37 29.51 12.00 -30.07
C LEU A 37 29.45 12.15 -28.55
N HIS A 38 28.88 13.24 -28.04
CA HIS A 38 28.71 13.45 -26.60
C HIS A 38 27.84 12.37 -25.94
N ALA A 39 26.76 11.94 -26.60
CA ALA A 39 25.92 10.85 -26.13
C ALA A 39 26.66 9.50 -26.16
N LEU A 40 27.42 9.22 -27.22
CA LEU A 40 28.18 7.98 -27.40
C LEU A 40 29.31 7.85 -26.35
N VAL A 41 30.10 8.91 -26.15
CA VAL A 41 31.15 8.97 -25.10
C VAL A 41 30.53 8.77 -23.71
N LYS A 42 29.44 9.46 -23.40
CA LYS A 42 28.76 9.31 -22.10
C LYS A 42 28.18 7.91 -21.88
N SER A 43 27.70 7.25 -22.94
CA SER A 43 27.30 5.83 -22.91
C SER A 43 28.50 4.93 -22.61
N GLN A 44 29.59 5.10 -23.34
CA GLN A 44 30.84 4.34 -23.19
C GLN A 44 31.47 4.51 -21.79
N GLU A 45 31.46 5.71 -21.21
CA GLU A 45 31.88 5.91 -19.82
C GLU A 45 30.99 5.17 -18.80
N SER A 46 29.70 5.01 -19.09
CA SER A 46 28.78 4.27 -18.21
C SER A 46 29.01 2.76 -18.32
N GLU A 47 29.25 2.27 -19.53
CA GLU A 47 29.61 0.88 -19.81
C GLU A 47 30.97 0.52 -19.20
N GLN A 48 32.00 1.36 -19.34
CA GLN A 48 33.29 1.14 -18.69
C GLN A 48 33.22 1.17 -17.16
N ARG A 49 32.28 1.91 -16.56
CA ARG A 49 32.01 1.88 -15.12
C ARG A 49 31.34 0.57 -14.71
N LEU A 50 30.36 0.10 -15.46
CA LEU A 50 29.73 -1.20 -15.25
C LEU A 50 30.72 -2.35 -15.43
N LEU A 51 31.55 -2.35 -16.48
CA LEU A 51 32.58 -3.36 -16.72
C LEU A 51 33.70 -3.36 -15.66
N ARG A 52 34.02 -2.21 -15.06
CA ARG A 52 34.88 -2.14 -13.87
C ARG A 52 34.18 -2.76 -12.65
N ARG A 53 32.94 -2.34 -12.35
CA ARG A 53 32.22 -2.86 -11.18
C ARG A 53 31.92 -4.37 -11.28
N THR A 54 31.68 -4.90 -12.47
CA THR A 54 31.56 -6.35 -12.71
C THR A 54 32.89 -7.08 -12.47
N ARG A 55 34.04 -6.51 -12.86
CA ARG A 55 35.36 -7.09 -12.54
C ARG A 55 35.66 -7.04 -11.05
N GLU A 56 35.32 -5.95 -10.37
CA GLU A 56 35.41 -5.84 -8.91
C GLU A 56 34.57 -6.91 -8.23
N ILE A 57 33.30 -7.05 -8.59
CA ILE A 57 32.39 -8.07 -8.03
C ILE A 57 32.87 -9.50 -8.33
N VAL A 58 33.42 -9.77 -9.52
CA VAL A 58 34.01 -11.09 -9.83
C VAL A 58 35.27 -11.37 -8.99
N GLY A 59 36.09 -10.36 -8.69
CA GLY A 59 37.21 -10.46 -7.76
C GLY A 59 36.77 -10.65 -6.29
N GLU A 60 35.74 -9.93 -5.86
CA GLU A 60 35.09 -10.10 -4.56
C GLU A 60 34.49 -11.52 -4.41
N ILE A 61 33.89 -12.08 -5.47
CA ILE A 61 33.39 -13.46 -5.50
C ILE A 61 34.54 -14.47 -5.44
N GLY A 62 35.58 -14.32 -6.27
CA GLY A 62 36.74 -15.21 -6.29
C GLY A 62 37.46 -15.26 -4.94
N THR A 63 37.79 -14.10 -4.37
CA THR A 63 38.46 -14.03 -3.06
C THR A 63 37.61 -14.54 -1.90
N ASN A 64 36.27 -14.52 -2.01
CA ASN A 64 35.39 -15.16 -1.02
C ASN A 64 35.22 -16.67 -1.27
N GLN A 65 35.31 -17.15 -2.51
CA GLN A 65 35.42 -18.59 -2.81
C GLN A 65 36.74 -19.18 -2.29
N ASP A 66 37.86 -18.46 -2.44
CA ASP A 66 39.17 -18.87 -1.90
C ASP A 66 39.17 -18.95 -0.37
N LYS A 67 38.52 -17.99 0.31
CA LYS A 67 38.32 -18.06 1.78
C LYS A 67 37.46 -19.25 2.17
N TYR A 68 36.30 -19.42 1.54
CA TYR A 68 35.39 -20.52 1.83
C TYR A 68 36.02 -21.90 1.54
N ALA A 69 36.91 -21.99 0.55
CA ALA A 69 37.72 -23.18 0.30
C ALA A 69 38.67 -23.49 1.48
N ARG A 70 39.40 -22.49 1.98
CA ARG A 70 40.30 -22.63 3.14
C ARG A 70 39.56 -22.93 4.44
N GLU A 71 38.48 -22.20 4.74
CA GLU A 71 37.63 -22.46 5.91
C GLU A 71 37.12 -23.91 5.92
N LYS A 72 36.75 -24.44 4.74
CA LYS A 72 36.32 -25.84 4.58
C LYS A 72 37.46 -26.85 4.67
N GLU A 73 38.68 -26.47 4.28
CA GLU A 73 39.89 -27.28 4.41
C GLU A 73 40.33 -27.35 5.89
N GLU A 74 40.30 -26.22 6.60
CA GLU A 74 40.49 -26.11 8.06
C GLU A 74 39.42 -26.90 8.85
N GLU A 75 38.14 -26.85 8.45
CA GLU A 75 37.09 -27.71 9.04
C GLU A 75 37.39 -29.22 8.81
N LEU A 76 37.94 -29.59 7.66
CA LEU A 76 38.28 -30.98 7.34
C LEU A 76 39.50 -31.45 8.15
N GLU A 77 40.52 -30.62 8.30
CA GLU A 77 41.68 -30.90 9.16
C GLU A 77 41.26 -31.00 10.64
N ALA A 78 40.43 -30.07 11.13
CA ALA A 78 39.90 -30.11 12.50
C ALA A 78 39.04 -31.36 12.76
N TYR A 79 38.24 -31.79 11.77
CA TYR A 79 37.47 -33.03 11.84
C TYR A 79 38.37 -34.27 11.88
N ASN A 80 39.41 -34.32 11.05
CA ASN A 80 40.37 -35.42 11.02
C ASN A 80 41.22 -35.47 12.31
N TYR A 81 41.66 -34.32 12.83
CA TYR A 81 42.36 -34.22 14.11
C TYR A 81 41.49 -34.68 15.28
N LYS A 82 40.23 -34.22 15.34
CA LYS A 82 39.24 -34.70 16.33
C LYS A 82 39.07 -36.22 16.26
N LYS A 83 38.93 -36.78 15.06
CA LYS A 83 38.78 -38.22 14.86
C LYS A 83 40.02 -39.01 15.32
N LYS A 84 41.23 -38.48 15.10
CA LYS A 84 42.47 -39.05 15.62
C LYS A 84 42.50 -39.05 17.15
N VAL A 85 42.22 -37.90 17.77
CA VAL A 85 42.17 -37.75 19.23
C VAL A 85 41.12 -38.68 19.86
N GLN A 86 39.99 -38.95 19.20
CA GLN A 86 39.02 -39.94 19.69
C GLN A 86 39.59 -41.37 19.72
N VAL A 87 40.34 -41.78 18.68
CA VAL A 87 41.02 -43.10 18.66
C VAL A 87 42.13 -43.15 19.72
N ASP A 88 42.92 -42.09 19.86
CA ASP A 88 43.97 -42.02 20.88
C ASP A 88 43.38 -42.10 22.30
N ILE A 89 42.22 -41.49 22.55
CA ILE A 89 41.45 -41.62 23.81
C ILE A 89 40.95 -43.05 24.02
N GLU A 90 40.37 -43.71 23.01
CA GLU A 90 39.91 -45.11 23.13
C GLU A 90 41.07 -46.07 23.46
N VAL A 91 42.25 -45.86 22.87
CA VAL A 91 43.47 -46.63 23.19
C VAL A 91 43.91 -46.38 24.63
N MET A 92 43.93 -45.12 25.09
CA MET A 92 44.32 -44.77 26.47
C MET A 92 43.34 -45.33 27.51
N TRP A 93 42.03 -45.28 27.26
CA TRP A 93 41.03 -45.93 28.13
C TRP A 93 41.19 -47.45 28.17
N GLY A 94 41.55 -48.08 27.04
CA GLY A 94 41.92 -49.49 27.00
C GLY A 94 43.14 -49.81 27.88
N GLN A 95 44.15 -48.95 27.89
CA GLN A 95 45.34 -49.11 28.74
C GLN A 95 45.03 -48.92 30.23
N VAL A 96 44.24 -47.89 30.58
CA VAL A 96 43.80 -47.65 31.98
C VAL A 96 42.96 -48.82 32.51
N ALA A 97 42.02 -49.34 31.72
CA ALA A 97 41.22 -50.51 32.10
C ALA A 97 42.09 -51.76 32.34
N ASN A 98 43.15 -51.95 31.53
CA ASN A 98 44.09 -53.06 31.70
C ASN A 98 45.00 -52.85 32.94
N SER A 99 45.35 -51.60 33.26
CA SER A 99 46.11 -51.23 34.47
C SER A 99 45.34 -51.54 35.76
N HIS A 100 44.08 -51.09 35.87
CA HIS A 100 43.22 -51.41 37.02
C HIS A 100 42.97 -52.92 37.18
N LYS A 101 42.97 -53.69 36.08
CA LYS A 101 42.88 -55.15 36.13
C LYS A 101 44.14 -55.78 36.75
N LEU A 102 45.32 -55.33 36.33
CA LEU A 102 46.61 -55.69 36.93
C LEU A 102 46.75 -55.25 38.40
N GLU A 103 46.15 -54.12 38.77
CA GLU A 103 46.12 -53.59 40.12
C GLU A 103 45.23 -54.42 41.05
N THR A 104 43.99 -54.72 40.63
CA THR A 104 43.08 -55.58 41.41
C THR A 104 43.63 -57.00 41.60
N GLU A 105 44.30 -57.58 40.61
CA GLU A 105 45.02 -58.86 40.75
C GLU A 105 46.20 -58.80 41.75
N LYS A 106 46.88 -57.66 41.86
CA LYS A 106 47.94 -57.45 42.87
C LYS A 106 47.35 -57.25 44.26
N GLN A 107 46.26 -56.49 44.38
CA GLN A 107 45.60 -56.20 45.66
C GLN A 107 45.00 -57.47 46.30
N ALA A 108 44.48 -58.39 45.48
CA ALA A 108 44.05 -59.72 45.93
C ALA A 108 45.21 -60.51 46.58
N LYS A 109 46.35 -60.64 45.88
CA LYS A 109 47.55 -61.34 46.37
C LYS A 109 48.17 -60.68 47.61
N LEU A 110 48.09 -59.36 47.71
CA LEU A 110 48.62 -58.60 48.85
C LEU A 110 47.78 -58.83 50.13
N ASN A 111 46.46 -59.01 49.99
CA ASN A 111 45.59 -59.40 51.11
C ASN A 111 45.82 -60.86 51.53
N GLU A 112 46.00 -61.77 50.57
CA GLU A 112 46.29 -63.20 50.81
C GLU A 112 47.61 -63.41 51.58
N LEU A 113 48.65 -62.62 51.27
CA LEU A 113 49.91 -62.59 52.03
C LEU A 113 49.73 -62.02 53.45
N ARG A 114 48.88 -61.02 53.65
CA ARG A 114 48.60 -60.44 54.98
C ARG A 114 47.91 -61.44 55.91
N THR A 115 46.97 -62.24 55.41
CA THR A 115 46.33 -63.31 56.19
C THR A 115 47.32 -64.41 56.62
N ASN A 116 48.30 -64.74 55.76
CA ASN A 116 49.29 -65.76 56.07
C ASN A 116 50.31 -65.29 57.14
N ILE A 117 50.66 -64.00 57.17
CA ILE A 117 51.52 -63.44 58.22
C ILE A 117 50.83 -63.51 59.59
N ALA A 118 49.55 -63.11 59.68
CA ALA A 118 48.79 -63.14 60.93
C ALA A 118 48.72 -64.54 61.57
N MET A 119 48.54 -65.60 60.76
CA MET A 119 48.55 -66.98 61.25
C MET A 119 49.91 -67.46 61.78
N LEU A 120 51.01 -66.88 61.33
CA LEU A 120 52.37 -67.26 61.76
C LEU A 120 52.81 -66.52 63.03
N GLU A 121 52.35 -65.28 63.23
CA GLU A 121 52.64 -64.51 64.45
C GLU A 121 51.95 -65.09 65.70
N GLU A 122 50.80 -65.76 65.55
CA GLU A 122 50.08 -66.41 66.66
C GLU A 122 50.77 -67.71 67.14
N GLN A 123 51.51 -68.40 66.26
CA GLN A 123 52.20 -69.66 66.62
C GLN A 123 53.52 -69.46 67.37
N LEU A 124 54.12 -68.27 67.34
CA LEU A 124 55.50 -68.05 67.83
C LEU A 124 55.61 -67.74 69.35
N LYS A 125 54.52 -67.85 70.12
CA LYS A 125 54.44 -67.31 71.50
C LYS A 125 54.55 -68.30 72.66
N ASN A 126 54.77 -69.60 72.40
CA ASN A 126 54.88 -70.64 73.43
C ASN A 126 56.24 -71.38 73.35
N GLY A 127 57.06 -71.30 74.41
CA GLY A 127 58.30 -72.07 74.55
C GLY A 127 59.15 -71.64 75.75
N SER A 128 59.33 -72.52 76.74
CA SER A 128 60.02 -72.24 78.01
C SER A 128 61.53 -72.53 77.99
N GLY A 129 62.26 -71.94 78.95
CA GLY A 129 63.72 -72.06 79.08
C GLY A 129 64.26 -73.40 79.64
N TRP A 130 65.59 -73.45 79.81
CA TRP A 130 66.38 -74.65 80.15
C TRP A 130 67.36 -74.38 81.32
N SER A 131 68.00 -75.43 81.86
CA SER A 131 68.77 -75.42 83.12
C SER A 131 70.27 -75.81 82.97
N GLU A 132 70.90 -76.24 84.07
CA GLU A 132 72.35 -76.28 84.39
C GLU A 132 73.30 -77.07 83.46
N ALA A 133 72.84 -77.64 82.35
CA ALA A 133 73.72 -78.00 81.23
C ALA A 133 74.37 -76.75 80.56
N GLN A 134 73.97 -75.55 80.98
CA GLN A 134 74.36 -74.27 80.42
C GLN A 134 75.76 -73.77 80.82
N GLU A 135 76.42 -74.30 81.86
CA GLU A 135 77.73 -73.76 82.29
C GLU A 135 78.85 -74.10 81.30
N GLU A 136 78.90 -75.31 80.76
CA GLU A 136 79.84 -75.65 79.68
C GLU A 136 79.45 -74.96 78.35
N MET A 137 78.14 -74.75 78.14
CA MET A 137 77.65 -73.89 77.06
C MET A 137 78.07 -72.42 77.25
N MET A 138 78.33 -71.96 78.48
CA MET A 138 78.77 -70.57 78.75
C MET A 138 80.13 -70.25 78.11
N ALA A 139 80.99 -71.25 77.90
CA ALA A 139 82.25 -71.10 77.17
C ALA A 139 82.02 -70.90 75.66
N LYS A 140 81.06 -71.64 75.06
CA LYS A 140 80.60 -71.38 73.67
C LYS A 140 79.91 -70.02 73.58
N LEU A 141 79.06 -69.68 74.54
CA LEU A 141 78.35 -68.39 74.60
C LEU A 141 79.31 -67.20 74.73
N LYS A 142 80.49 -67.32 75.33
CA LYS A 142 81.50 -66.24 75.29
C LYS A 142 82.06 -65.99 73.88
N ARG A 143 82.19 -67.00 73.02
CA ARG A 143 82.49 -66.80 71.59
C ARG A 143 81.27 -66.29 70.83
N GLN A 144 80.10 -66.91 71.00
CA GLN A 144 78.85 -66.47 70.40
C GLN A 144 78.37 -65.08 70.88
N ARG A 145 78.93 -64.54 71.97
CA ARG A 145 78.73 -63.14 72.41
C ARG A 145 79.71 -62.17 71.75
N ALA A 146 80.90 -62.61 71.34
CA ALA A 146 81.81 -61.81 70.53
C ALA A 146 81.35 -61.78 69.06
N ASP A 147 81.02 -62.94 68.50
CA ASP A 147 80.43 -63.05 67.17
C ASP A 147 79.02 -62.45 67.15
N GLY A 148 78.21 -62.72 68.18
CA GLY A 148 76.91 -62.06 68.38
C GLY A 148 77.00 -60.55 68.61
N SER A 149 78.11 -60.01 69.11
CA SER A 149 78.32 -58.55 69.15
C SER A 149 78.60 -57.98 67.76
N ARG A 150 79.30 -58.73 66.89
CA ARG A 150 79.49 -58.37 65.47
C ARG A 150 78.22 -58.57 64.65
N ASP A 151 77.42 -59.58 64.96
CA ASP A 151 76.09 -59.76 64.37
C ASP A 151 75.15 -58.64 64.85
N VAL A 152 75.19 -58.24 66.12
CA VAL A 152 74.43 -57.06 66.59
C VAL A 152 74.93 -55.77 65.95
N GLU A 153 76.24 -55.58 65.75
CA GLU A 153 76.81 -54.39 65.12
C GLU A 153 76.51 -54.34 63.61
N THR A 154 76.65 -55.46 62.89
CA THR A 154 76.26 -55.55 61.47
C THR A 154 74.75 -55.51 61.28
N LYS A 155 73.95 -56.08 62.19
CA LYS A 155 72.49 -55.94 62.19
C LYS A 155 72.04 -54.55 62.60
N ALA A 156 72.76 -53.84 63.47
CA ALA A 156 72.50 -52.44 63.79
C ALA A 156 72.84 -51.53 62.60
N ASN A 157 73.93 -51.80 61.88
CA ASN A 157 74.27 -51.10 60.64
C ASN A 157 73.26 -51.42 59.52
N GLN A 158 72.81 -52.67 59.38
CA GLN A 158 71.70 -53.03 58.48
C GLN A 158 70.38 -52.39 58.91
N LEU A 159 70.08 -52.27 60.20
CA LEU A 159 68.91 -51.54 60.71
C LEU A 159 69.01 -50.04 60.51
N ALA A 160 70.19 -49.45 60.63
CA ALA A 160 70.43 -48.04 60.34
C ALA A 160 70.27 -47.75 58.85
N GLN A 161 70.84 -48.61 57.99
CA GLN A 161 70.67 -48.54 56.54
C GLN A 161 69.20 -48.75 56.15
N ILE A 162 68.53 -49.78 56.63
CA ILE A 162 67.10 -50.02 56.37
C ILE A 162 66.23 -48.88 56.93
N ARG A 163 66.60 -48.23 58.04
CA ARG A 163 65.90 -47.03 58.54
C ARG A 163 66.15 -45.80 57.69
N MET A 164 67.33 -45.66 57.08
CA MET A 164 67.61 -44.60 56.09
C MET A 164 66.88 -44.86 54.77
N GLU A 165 66.81 -46.12 54.32
CA GLU A 165 66.06 -46.55 53.13
C GLU A 165 64.55 -46.41 53.35
N VAL A 166 64.02 -46.82 54.50
CA VAL A 166 62.62 -46.56 54.89
C VAL A 166 62.36 -45.06 55.01
N GLY A 167 63.29 -44.29 55.58
CA GLY A 167 63.17 -42.83 55.66
C GLY A 167 63.21 -42.12 54.29
N SER A 168 63.98 -42.64 53.32
CA SER A 168 64.00 -42.11 51.95
C SER A 168 62.78 -42.57 51.14
N LEU A 169 62.30 -43.79 51.35
CA LEU A 169 61.06 -44.30 50.77
C LEU A 169 59.83 -43.59 51.36
N GLN A 170 59.82 -43.27 52.65
CA GLN A 170 58.77 -42.46 53.28
C GLN A 170 58.76 -41.04 52.71
N LYS A 171 59.93 -40.43 52.46
CA LYS A 171 60.01 -39.15 51.75
C LYS A 171 59.49 -39.25 50.32
N LEU A 172 59.92 -40.25 49.55
CA LEU A 172 59.41 -40.49 48.19
C LEU A 172 57.91 -40.79 48.17
N VAL A 173 57.36 -41.41 49.21
CA VAL A 173 55.90 -41.59 49.38
C VAL A 173 55.24 -40.25 49.68
N THR A 174 55.71 -39.44 50.63
CA THR A 174 55.12 -38.11 50.86
C THR A 174 55.26 -37.18 49.66
N GLU A 175 56.39 -37.22 48.94
CA GLU A 175 56.61 -36.46 47.71
C GLU A 175 55.67 -36.93 46.59
N ALA A 176 55.34 -38.23 46.53
CA ALA A 176 54.36 -38.77 45.59
C ALA A 176 52.90 -38.53 46.01
N GLU A 177 52.60 -38.48 47.32
CA GLU A 177 51.30 -38.14 47.88
C GLU A 177 51.00 -36.64 47.69
N ASP A 178 51.99 -35.77 47.89
CA ASP A 178 51.92 -34.32 47.60
C ASP A 178 51.77 -34.05 46.09
N GLU A 179 52.52 -34.76 45.24
CA GLU A 179 52.38 -34.67 43.77
C GLU A 179 51.04 -35.23 43.30
N GLN A 180 50.55 -36.34 43.87
CA GLN A 180 49.21 -36.85 43.61
C GLN A 180 48.14 -35.84 44.01
N PHE A 181 48.23 -35.24 45.20
CA PHE A 181 47.29 -34.24 45.67
C PHE A 181 47.27 -33.02 44.73
N ARG A 182 48.44 -32.53 44.30
CA ARG A 182 48.52 -31.43 43.33
C ARG A 182 47.92 -31.82 41.97
N LEU A 183 48.16 -33.04 41.50
CA LEU A 183 47.55 -33.56 40.26
C LEU A 183 46.02 -33.74 40.39
N GLU A 184 45.50 -34.07 41.58
CA GLU A 184 44.06 -34.13 41.84
C GLU A 184 43.42 -32.73 41.90
N GLU A 185 44.10 -31.73 42.47
CA GLU A 185 43.67 -30.32 42.40
C GLU A 185 43.71 -29.78 40.94
N GLU A 186 44.77 -30.07 40.19
CA GLU A 186 44.89 -29.73 38.77
C GLU A 186 43.78 -30.41 37.93
N LEU A 187 43.50 -31.69 38.19
CA LEU A 187 42.43 -32.44 37.54
C LEU A 187 41.04 -31.87 37.88
N ALA A 188 40.81 -31.46 39.12
CA ALA A 188 39.57 -30.81 39.55
C ALA A 188 39.38 -29.44 38.86
N ALA A 189 40.43 -28.62 38.80
CA ALA A 189 40.42 -27.33 38.11
C ALA A 189 40.15 -27.48 36.60
N VAL A 190 40.83 -28.42 35.93
CA VAL A 190 40.57 -28.74 34.51
C VAL A 190 39.16 -29.29 34.31
N SER A 191 38.65 -30.12 35.23
CA SER A 191 37.27 -30.64 35.16
C SER A 191 36.21 -29.53 35.28
N GLN A 192 36.45 -28.54 36.16
CA GLN A 192 35.60 -27.35 36.27
C GLN A 192 35.68 -26.51 34.99
N GLU A 193 36.88 -26.27 34.44
CA GLU A 193 37.04 -25.48 33.21
C GLU A 193 36.38 -26.17 32.00
N VAL A 194 36.43 -27.50 31.93
CA VAL A 194 35.71 -28.31 30.92
C VAL A 194 34.20 -28.22 31.12
N ALA A 195 33.69 -28.23 32.35
CA ALA A 195 32.26 -28.04 32.64
C ALA A 195 31.78 -26.63 32.23
N GLU A 196 32.58 -25.60 32.50
CA GLU A 196 32.30 -24.24 32.04
C GLU A 196 32.33 -24.12 30.51
N LYS A 197 33.36 -24.67 29.84
CA LYS A 197 33.47 -24.67 28.37
C LYS A 197 32.29 -25.41 27.73
N LYS A 198 31.82 -26.52 28.31
CA LYS A 198 30.56 -27.20 27.91
C LYS A 198 29.35 -26.29 28.10
N SER A 199 29.17 -25.66 29.26
CA SER A 199 28.06 -24.73 29.52
C SER A 199 28.03 -23.53 28.56
N ARG A 200 29.21 -22.97 28.22
CA ARG A 200 29.35 -21.89 27.24
C ARG A 200 29.02 -22.38 25.82
N SER A 201 29.49 -23.57 25.44
CA SER A 201 29.16 -24.22 24.16
C SER A 201 27.66 -24.50 24.01
N ASP A 202 26.99 -25.03 25.03
CA ASP A 202 25.54 -25.28 25.01
C ASP A 202 24.72 -24.00 24.92
N LYS A 203 25.16 -22.92 25.57
CA LYS A 203 24.53 -21.58 25.46
C LYS A 203 24.65 -21.03 24.03
N GLU A 204 25.84 -21.07 23.44
CA GLU A 204 26.04 -20.61 22.05
C GLU A 204 25.39 -21.54 21.01
N SER A 205 25.29 -22.85 21.26
CA SER A 205 24.53 -23.79 20.44
C SER A 205 23.03 -23.45 20.45
N ARG A 206 22.44 -23.19 21.62
CA ARG A 206 21.04 -22.71 21.75
C ARG A 206 20.85 -21.34 21.08
N ARG A 207 21.82 -20.44 21.21
CA ARG A 207 21.83 -19.12 20.54
C ARG A 207 21.86 -19.26 19.03
N LYS A 208 22.73 -20.11 18.49
CA LYS A 208 22.81 -20.46 17.05
C LYS A 208 21.47 -20.99 16.54
N VAL A 209 20.86 -21.97 17.21
CA VAL A 209 19.53 -22.51 16.81
C VAL A 209 18.43 -21.44 16.87
N SER A 210 18.50 -20.50 17.81
CA SER A 210 17.57 -19.36 17.86
C SER A 210 17.78 -18.39 16.69
N LEU A 211 19.04 -18.05 16.39
CA LEU A 211 19.40 -17.17 15.28
C LEU A 211 19.11 -17.81 13.92
N GLU A 212 19.31 -19.12 13.75
CA GLU A 212 18.95 -19.87 12.55
C GLU A 212 17.43 -19.88 12.33
N LYS A 213 16.62 -19.99 13.40
CA LYS A 213 15.16 -19.84 13.31
C LYS A 213 14.76 -18.43 12.88
N GLN A 214 15.34 -17.39 13.49
CA GLN A 214 15.09 -15.98 13.13
C GLN A 214 15.54 -15.67 11.69
N LEU A 215 16.69 -16.17 11.25
CA LEU A 215 17.18 -16.02 9.89
C LEU A 215 16.28 -16.76 8.88
N LYS A 216 15.68 -17.88 9.28
CA LYS A 216 14.71 -18.63 8.46
C LYS A 216 13.30 -18.01 8.41
N THR A 217 12.88 -17.26 9.43
CA THR A 217 11.68 -16.40 9.31
C THR A 217 12.00 -15.19 8.44
N LEU A 218 13.05 -14.42 8.76
CA LEU A 218 13.44 -13.22 8.00
C LEU A 218 13.69 -13.49 6.52
N LYS A 219 14.20 -14.67 6.13
CA LYS A 219 14.28 -15.08 4.71
C LYS A 219 12.91 -15.24 4.06
N ARG A 220 11.95 -15.91 4.73
CA ARG A 220 10.57 -16.04 4.23
C ARG A 220 9.85 -14.70 4.16
N ASP A 221 10.07 -13.84 5.16
CA ASP A 221 9.50 -12.50 5.20
C ASP A 221 10.05 -11.64 4.04
N ALA A 222 11.36 -11.73 3.77
CA ALA A 222 11.99 -11.08 2.61
C ALA A 222 11.55 -11.68 1.26
N GLU A 223 11.36 -13.01 1.17
CA GLU A 223 10.82 -13.69 -0.02
C GLU A 223 9.37 -13.26 -0.29
N ALA A 224 8.53 -13.15 0.75
CA ALA A 224 7.16 -12.68 0.65
C ALA A 224 7.09 -11.19 0.24
N VAL A 225 7.88 -10.32 0.88
CA VAL A 225 7.97 -8.89 0.52
C VAL A 225 8.52 -8.72 -0.90
N SER A 226 9.45 -9.57 -1.35
CA SER A 226 9.95 -9.58 -2.74
C SER A 226 8.88 -10.02 -3.75
N ALA A 227 8.06 -11.03 -3.42
CA ALA A 227 6.94 -11.47 -4.25
C ALA A 227 5.86 -10.39 -4.35
N ASP A 228 5.50 -9.74 -3.24
CA ASP A 228 4.53 -8.65 -3.23
C ASP A 228 5.07 -7.37 -3.87
N TRP A 229 6.37 -7.09 -3.78
CA TRP A 229 6.99 -6.00 -4.54
C TRP A 229 6.95 -6.26 -6.04
N LYS A 230 7.19 -7.50 -6.51
CA LYS A 230 7.02 -7.89 -7.92
C LYS A 230 5.59 -7.69 -8.39
N ARG A 231 4.60 -8.22 -7.65
CA ARG A 231 3.17 -8.01 -7.92
C ARG A 231 2.81 -6.53 -7.99
N LYS A 232 3.28 -5.71 -7.05
CA LYS A 232 3.07 -4.25 -7.04
C LYS A 232 3.78 -3.55 -8.21
N SER A 233 4.96 -4.01 -8.63
CA SER A 233 5.64 -3.50 -9.83
C SER A 233 4.85 -3.82 -11.11
N GLU A 234 4.24 -5.00 -11.20
CA GLU A 234 3.42 -5.42 -12.35
C GLU A 234 2.05 -4.72 -12.40
N THR A 235 1.40 -4.51 -11.25
CA THR A 235 0.17 -3.70 -11.19
C THR A 235 0.43 -2.22 -11.45
N VAL A 236 1.59 -1.67 -11.03
CA VAL A 236 2.01 -0.32 -11.45
C VAL A 236 2.26 -0.25 -12.96
N LYS A 237 3.01 -1.19 -13.55
CA LYS A 237 3.28 -1.21 -15.02
C LYS A 237 2.00 -1.32 -15.85
N THR A 238 1.07 -2.18 -15.45
CA THR A 238 -0.24 -2.33 -16.15
C THR A 238 -1.13 -1.11 -15.92
N GLY A 239 -1.14 -0.54 -14.70
CA GLY A 239 -1.77 0.74 -14.40
C GLY A 239 -1.25 1.87 -15.29
N ASP A 240 0.06 1.98 -15.47
CA ASP A 240 0.74 2.98 -16.31
C ASP A 240 0.29 2.89 -17.78
N ILE A 241 0.12 1.67 -18.32
CA ILE A 241 -0.37 1.42 -19.68
C ILE A 241 -1.82 1.87 -19.82
N VAL A 242 -2.68 1.49 -18.86
CA VAL A 242 -4.10 1.90 -18.84
C VAL A 242 -4.22 3.42 -18.66
N LEU A 243 -3.39 4.04 -17.83
CA LEU A 243 -3.40 5.48 -17.58
C LEU A 243 -2.99 6.25 -18.85
N LYS A 244 -1.94 5.80 -19.56
CA LYS A 244 -1.56 6.34 -20.88
C LYS A 244 -2.67 6.20 -21.93
N GLN A 245 -3.36 5.05 -21.98
CA GLN A 245 -4.53 4.88 -22.86
C GLN A 245 -5.67 5.85 -22.48
N LYS A 246 -5.98 5.98 -21.18
CA LYS A 246 -7.01 6.91 -20.70
C LYS A 246 -6.64 8.37 -21.00
N GLU A 247 -5.39 8.79 -20.84
CA GLU A 247 -4.95 10.11 -21.26
C GLU A 247 -5.16 10.38 -22.75
N VAL A 248 -4.88 9.42 -23.63
CA VAL A 248 -5.13 9.56 -25.08
C VAL A 248 -6.62 9.77 -25.33
N THR A 249 -7.49 8.93 -24.76
CA THR A 249 -8.95 9.11 -24.89
C THR A 249 -9.44 10.43 -24.29
N LEU A 250 -8.80 10.93 -23.23
CA LEU A 250 -9.11 12.22 -22.62
C LEU A 250 -8.64 13.41 -23.48
N ARG A 251 -7.48 13.32 -24.15
CA ARG A 251 -7.03 14.32 -25.14
C ARG A 251 -7.99 14.37 -26.32
N GLU A 252 -8.40 13.22 -26.86
CA GLU A 252 -9.39 13.15 -27.95
C GLU A 252 -10.78 13.66 -27.54
N SER A 253 -11.21 13.38 -26.30
CA SER A 253 -12.48 13.88 -25.76
C SER A 253 -12.43 15.40 -25.61
N LYS A 254 -11.34 15.96 -25.05
CA LYS A 254 -11.13 17.41 -24.97
C LYS A 254 -11.08 18.08 -26.34
N ALA A 255 -10.37 17.49 -27.32
CA ALA A 255 -10.32 18.01 -28.69
C ALA A 255 -11.69 17.97 -29.41
N ARG A 256 -12.55 16.99 -29.09
CA ARG A 256 -13.95 16.96 -29.54
C ARG A 256 -14.79 18.04 -28.84
N MET A 257 -14.67 18.18 -27.53
CA MET A 257 -15.35 19.21 -26.74
C MET A 257 -14.98 20.63 -27.20
N GLU A 258 -13.70 20.88 -27.51
CA GLU A 258 -13.22 22.17 -28.01
C GLU A 258 -13.77 22.50 -29.42
N LYS A 259 -13.96 21.48 -30.27
CA LYS A 259 -14.66 21.65 -31.56
C LYS A 259 -16.13 22.00 -31.35
N TYR A 260 -16.83 21.31 -30.43
CA TYR A 260 -18.23 21.62 -30.12
C TYR A 260 -18.39 23.01 -29.49
N LEU A 261 -17.48 23.43 -28.60
CA LEU A 261 -17.46 24.78 -28.05
C LEU A 261 -17.26 25.83 -29.16
N LYS A 262 -16.35 25.59 -30.12
CA LYS A 262 -16.15 26.50 -31.27
C LYS A 262 -17.37 26.55 -32.20
N GLN A 263 -18.10 25.44 -32.38
CA GLN A 263 -19.36 25.42 -33.12
C GLN A 263 -20.49 26.14 -32.36
N TYR A 264 -20.56 25.96 -31.04
CA TYR A 264 -21.50 26.66 -30.16
C TYR A 264 -21.24 28.16 -30.15
N ASP A 265 -19.98 28.60 -30.08
CA ASP A 265 -19.58 30.01 -30.16
C ASP A 265 -20.03 30.66 -31.48
N VAL A 266 -19.91 29.95 -32.60
CA VAL A 266 -20.40 30.43 -33.91
C VAL A 266 -21.92 30.51 -33.93
N LEU A 267 -22.61 29.45 -33.48
CA LEU A 267 -24.07 29.42 -33.40
C LEU A 267 -24.61 30.54 -32.50
N PHE A 268 -24.05 30.71 -31.30
CA PHE A 268 -24.40 31.76 -30.35
C PHE A 268 -24.23 33.16 -30.96
N ARG A 269 -23.10 33.43 -31.64
CA ARG A 269 -22.88 34.71 -32.34
C ARG A 269 -23.89 34.93 -33.45
N THR A 270 -24.21 33.92 -34.27
CA THR A 270 -25.25 34.07 -35.30
C THR A 270 -26.66 34.26 -34.71
N THR A 271 -27.01 33.56 -33.63
CA THR A 271 -28.29 33.75 -32.92
C THR A 271 -28.38 35.14 -32.30
N HIS A 272 -27.29 35.65 -31.71
CA HIS A 272 -27.23 37.00 -31.16
C HIS A 272 -27.39 38.04 -32.27
N GLN A 273 -26.67 37.92 -33.38
CA GLN A 273 -26.81 38.80 -34.55
C GLN A 273 -28.23 38.80 -35.14
N PHE A 274 -28.90 37.65 -35.22
CA PHE A 274 -30.30 37.60 -35.64
C PHE A 274 -31.25 38.23 -34.60
N THR A 275 -30.91 38.15 -33.31
CA THR A 275 -31.67 38.80 -32.24
C THR A 275 -31.52 40.33 -32.31
N GLU A 276 -30.28 40.84 -32.39
CA GLU A 276 -29.98 42.27 -32.59
C GLU A 276 -30.64 42.83 -33.85
N ALA A 277 -30.59 42.08 -34.97
CA ALA A 277 -31.24 42.47 -36.21
C ALA A 277 -32.78 42.51 -36.08
N MET A 278 -33.39 41.53 -35.40
CA MET A 278 -34.83 41.49 -35.17
C MET A 278 -35.29 42.60 -34.21
N GLU A 279 -34.51 42.89 -33.17
CA GLU A 279 -34.75 43.96 -32.20
C GLU A 279 -34.60 45.34 -32.85
N SER A 280 -33.63 45.52 -33.76
CA SER A 280 -33.50 46.73 -34.59
C SER A 280 -34.69 46.91 -35.55
N GLN A 281 -35.16 45.85 -36.22
CA GLN A 281 -36.38 45.93 -37.05
C GLN A 281 -37.64 46.18 -36.21
N TRP A 282 -37.70 45.69 -34.97
CA TRP A 282 -38.79 45.97 -34.05
C TRP A 282 -38.78 47.44 -33.59
N GLN A 283 -37.63 47.98 -33.17
CA GLN A 283 -37.46 49.40 -32.84
C GLN A 283 -37.88 50.30 -34.01
N LYS A 284 -37.42 49.96 -35.23
CA LYS A 284 -37.78 50.72 -36.44
C LYS A 284 -39.28 50.67 -36.77
N ASN A 285 -39.96 49.54 -36.51
CA ASN A 285 -41.42 49.49 -36.61
C ASN A 285 -42.10 50.36 -35.54
N VAL A 286 -41.58 50.40 -34.30
CA VAL A 286 -42.10 51.27 -33.23
C VAL A 286 -41.88 52.75 -33.56
N GLU A 287 -40.79 53.11 -34.23
CA GLU A 287 -40.54 54.46 -34.74
C GLU A 287 -41.53 54.83 -35.86
N LEU A 288 -41.67 54.00 -36.89
CA LEU A 288 -42.66 54.20 -37.97
C LEU A 288 -44.11 54.25 -37.44
N GLN A 289 -44.43 53.46 -36.39
CA GLN A 289 -45.73 53.52 -35.72
C GLN A 289 -45.95 54.89 -35.05
N LYS A 290 -44.93 55.43 -34.37
CA LYS A 290 -44.98 56.77 -33.77
C LYS A 290 -45.11 57.86 -34.83
N GLU A 291 -44.31 57.79 -35.90
CA GLU A 291 -44.39 58.73 -37.04
C GLU A 291 -45.78 58.73 -37.66
N ASN A 292 -46.39 57.57 -37.91
CA ASN A 292 -47.78 57.49 -38.37
C ASN A 292 -48.76 58.15 -37.39
N THR A 293 -48.66 57.88 -36.08
CA THR A 293 -49.55 58.53 -35.09
C THR A 293 -49.34 60.05 -34.99
N GLN A 294 -48.11 60.53 -35.20
CA GLN A 294 -47.82 61.96 -35.25
C GLN A 294 -48.38 62.60 -36.53
N VAL A 295 -48.22 61.94 -37.69
CA VAL A 295 -48.81 62.39 -38.96
C VAL A 295 -50.34 62.42 -38.89
N GLU A 296 -50.99 61.44 -38.25
CA GLU A 296 -52.42 61.49 -37.98
C GLU A 296 -52.82 62.67 -37.08
N ALA A 297 -52.05 62.98 -36.04
CA ALA A 297 -52.29 64.14 -35.17
C ALA A 297 -52.06 65.48 -35.91
N ASP A 298 -51.03 65.56 -36.75
CA ASP A 298 -50.74 66.70 -37.62
C ASP A 298 -51.82 66.91 -38.69
N ILE A 299 -52.43 65.83 -39.20
CA ILE A 299 -53.59 65.90 -40.09
C ILE A 299 -54.80 66.45 -39.34
N ARG A 300 -55.17 65.87 -38.18
CA ARG A 300 -56.32 66.33 -37.39
C ARG A 300 -56.18 67.79 -36.93
N THR A 301 -54.99 68.21 -36.51
CA THR A 301 -54.75 69.61 -36.16
C THR A 301 -54.78 70.54 -37.37
N LYS A 302 -54.35 70.09 -38.56
CA LYS A 302 -54.55 70.84 -39.82
C LYS A 302 -56.02 70.91 -40.23
N GLU A 303 -56.82 69.85 -40.04
CA GLU A 303 -58.26 69.86 -40.27
C GLU A 303 -58.98 70.84 -39.32
N GLU A 304 -58.60 70.85 -38.02
CA GLU A 304 -59.07 71.87 -37.08
C GLU A 304 -58.65 73.29 -37.48
N ILE A 305 -57.40 73.48 -37.94
CA ILE A 305 -56.91 74.78 -38.40
C ILE A 305 -57.66 75.23 -39.65
N VAL A 306 -57.95 74.35 -40.62
CA VAL A 306 -58.82 74.66 -41.76
C VAL A 306 -60.23 74.99 -41.28
N GLY A 307 -60.80 74.25 -40.33
CA GLY A 307 -62.10 74.54 -39.72
C GLY A 307 -62.16 75.86 -38.94
N ARG A 308 -61.02 76.33 -38.40
CA ARG A 308 -60.87 77.67 -37.80
C ARG A 308 -60.71 78.74 -38.89
N LEU A 309 -59.81 78.53 -39.85
CA LEU A 309 -59.57 79.44 -40.98
C LEU A 309 -60.84 79.69 -41.80
N LEU A 310 -61.71 78.69 -42.02
CA LEU A 310 -63.01 78.90 -42.68
C LEU A 310 -63.94 79.83 -41.86
N LYS A 311 -63.93 79.72 -40.53
CA LYS A 311 -64.68 80.62 -39.63
C LYS A 311 -64.05 82.01 -39.55
N ASP A 312 -62.73 82.10 -39.62
CA ASP A 312 -61.98 83.35 -39.53
C ASP A 312 -61.95 84.09 -40.88
N ILE A 313 -62.01 83.40 -42.02
CA ILE A 313 -62.30 84.01 -43.34
C ILE A 313 -63.65 84.73 -43.30
N ALA A 314 -64.70 84.07 -42.81
CA ALA A 314 -66.03 84.71 -42.68
C ALA A 314 -66.03 85.93 -41.74
N LYS A 315 -65.17 85.95 -40.70
CA LYS A 315 -64.93 87.14 -39.86
C LYS A 315 -64.09 88.20 -40.57
N ILE A 316 -63.08 87.79 -41.33
CA ILE A 316 -62.18 88.69 -42.06
C ILE A 316 -62.93 89.38 -43.18
N GLU A 317 -63.85 88.72 -43.89
CA GLU A 317 -64.76 89.38 -44.84
C GLU A 317 -65.60 90.47 -44.15
N ALA A 318 -66.10 90.20 -42.93
CA ALA A 318 -66.81 91.18 -42.09
C ALA A 318 -65.92 92.24 -41.42
N LEU A 319 -64.59 92.08 -41.43
CA LEU A 319 -63.61 93.05 -40.90
C LEU A 319 -62.88 93.82 -41.99
N VAL A 320 -62.79 93.30 -43.22
CA VAL A 320 -62.23 93.97 -44.41
C VAL A 320 -63.18 95.08 -44.90
N THR A 321 -64.48 94.91 -44.71
CA THR A 321 -65.46 96.00 -44.84
C THR A 321 -65.17 97.11 -43.82
N LEU A 322 -65.06 96.76 -42.53
CA LEU A 322 -64.84 97.71 -41.43
C LEU A 322 -63.45 98.39 -41.42
N THR A 323 -62.40 97.72 -41.91
CA THR A 323 -61.04 98.26 -41.89
C THR A 323 -60.72 99.16 -43.09
N LYS A 324 -61.43 99.02 -44.21
CA LYS A 324 -61.39 100.00 -45.31
C LYS A 324 -61.80 101.40 -44.85
N GLU A 325 -62.68 101.50 -43.86
CA GLU A 325 -63.12 102.77 -43.28
C GLU A 325 -62.06 103.39 -42.34
N LYS A 326 -61.18 102.57 -41.75
CA LYS A 326 -60.18 103.03 -40.74
C LYS A 326 -58.76 103.22 -41.24
N VAL A 327 -58.35 102.58 -42.33
CA VAL A 327 -56.98 102.79 -42.88
C VAL A 327 -56.77 104.26 -43.27
N ALA A 328 -57.82 104.95 -43.70
CA ALA A 328 -57.79 106.38 -44.05
C ALA A 328 -57.42 107.32 -42.88
N GLU A 329 -57.64 106.93 -41.62
CA GLU A 329 -57.30 107.77 -40.45
C GLU A 329 -55.82 107.65 -40.04
N VAL A 330 -55.12 106.58 -40.43
CA VAL A 330 -53.83 106.22 -39.82
C VAL A 330 -52.63 106.80 -40.55
N ASP A 331 -52.67 106.90 -41.89
CA ASP A 331 -51.52 107.39 -42.66
C ASP A 331 -51.16 108.85 -42.32
N GLU A 332 -52.15 109.71 -41.99
CA GLU A 332 -51.94 111.10 -41.57
C GLU A 332 -51.13 111.25 -40.25
N SER A 333 -51.05 110.18 -39.45
CA SER A 333 -50.29 110.19 -38.19
C SER A 333 -48.78 109.98 -38.40
N LYS A 334 -48.37 109.35 -39.52
CA LYS A 334 -47.09 108.65 -39.62
C LYS A 334 -45.91 109.56 -39.94
N GLU A 335 -46.11 110.57 -40.79
CA GLU A 335 -45.07 111.54 -41.19
C GLU A 335 -44.45 112.31 -40.00
N LYS A 336 -45.17 112.38 -38.87
CA LYS A 336 -44.81 113.23 -37.72
C LYS A 336 -43.75 112.62 -36.79
N ILE A 337 -43.32 111.37 -37.03
CA ILE A 337 -42.44 110.63 -36.10
C ILE A 337 -40.99 110.49 -36.60
N ASP A 338 -40.76 110.27 -37.90
CA ASP A 338 -39.42 109.93 -38.43
C ASP A 338 -38.37 111.06 -38.24
N ALA A 339 -38.81 112.32 -38.11
CA ALA A 339 -37.95 113.48 -37.90
C ALA A 339 -37.10 113.45 -36.60
N LYS A 340 -37.37 112.54 -35.64
CA LYS A 340 -36.68 112.49 -34.33
C LYS A 340 -35.55 111.45 -34.23
N LYS A 341 -35.17 110.82 -35.35
CA LYS A 341 -34.32 109.61 -35.33
C LYS A 341 -32.81 109.85 -35.47
N ASP A 342 -32.39 111.00 -35.99
CA ASP A 342 -30.99 111.19 -36.42
C ASP A 342 -30.09 112.01 -35.47
N GLU A 343 -30.64 112.76 -34.51
CA GLU A 343 -29.83 113.57 -33.57
C GLU A 343 -28.88 112.72 -32.70
N TYR A 344 -29.30 111.52 -32.28
CA TYR A 344 -28.57 110.72 -31.28
C TYR A 344 -27.39 109.88 -31.84
N LYS A 345 -27.03 110.01 -33.13
CA LYS A 345 -25.97 109.18 -33.75
C LYS A 345 -24.55 109.76 -33.65
N GLN A 346 -24.37 111.04 -33.28
CA GLN A 346 -23.06 111.71 -33.40
C GLN A 346 -22.19 111.70 -32.13
N ALA A 347 -22.71 111.28 -30.97
CA ALA A 347 -22.09 111.56 -29.67
C ALA A 347 -21.14 110.48 -29.08
N LEU A 348 -20.77 109.42 -29.82
CA LEU A 348 -20.12 108.23 -29.25
C LEU A 348 -18.71 107.90 -29.79
N ASN A 349 -18.18 108.67 -30.75
CA ASN A 349 -17.05 108.22 -31.59
C ASN A 349 -15.65 108.78 -31.23
N GLU A 350 -15.50 109.57 -30.16
CA GLU A 350 -14.21 110.20 -29.81
C GLU A 350 -13.84 110.04 -28.32
N LEU A 351 -13.15 108.95 -27.97
CA LEU A 351 -11.91 109.01 -27.17
C LEU A 351 -11.15 107.65 -27.16
N VAL A 352 -10.61 107.25 -28.31
CA VAL A 352 -9.61 106.16 -28.39
C VAL A 352 -8.20 106.75 -28.40
N ASN A 353 -7.31 106.28 -27.51
CA ASN A 353 -5.84 106.28 -27.64
C ASN A 353 -5.26 105.36 -26.53
N VAL A 354 -4.54 104.27 -26.84
CA VAL A 354 -3.07 104.18 -27.14
C VAL A 354 -2.24 104.49 -25.88
N THR A 355 -1.40 103.61 -25.30
CA THR A 355 -0.43 102.59 -25.79
C THR A 355 -0.62 101.19 -25.13
N ILE A 356 -0.11 100.03 -25.56
CA ILE A 356 0.90 99.53 -26.56
C ILE A 356 2.40 99.74 -26.24
N GLU A 357 3.05 98.68 -25.74
CA GLU A 357 4.42 98.15 -26.09
C GLU A 357 4.70 96.96 -25.13
N VAL A 358 4.59 95.66 -25.46
CA VAL A 358 5.35 94.78 -26.39
C VAL A 358 6.62 94.14 -25.78
N GLU A 359 6.51 92.84 -25.41
CA GLU A 359 7.58 91.82 -25.26
C GLU A 359 8.70 92.07 -24.20
N ARG A 360 9.52 91.10 -23.74
CA ARG A 360 9.76 89.69 -24.14
C ARG A 360 10.18 88.79 -22.95
N LYS A 361 10.27 87.47 -23.18
CA LYS A 361 10.63 86.41 -22.21
C LYS A 361 12.12 86.32 -21.83
N GLN A 362 12.37 85.92 -20.56
CA GLN A 362 13.42 85.03 -19.99
C GLN A 362 14.88 85.08 -20.47
N GLY A 363 15.83 85.09 -19.52
CA GLY A 363 17.18 84.50 -19.70
C GLY A 363 18.32 85.11 -18.86
N GLU A 364 19.35 84.30 -18.60
CA GLU A 364 20.70 84.65 -18.06
C GLU A 364 20.85 85.04 -16.57
N SER A 365 21.97 84.76 -15.88
CA SER A 365 22.99 83.69 -16.04
C SER A 365 23.78 83.50 -14.73
N ILE A 366 24.42 82.34 -14.52
CA ILE A 366 25.30 82.11 -13.34
C ILE A 366 26.69 82.70 -13.60
N LYS A 367 27.19 83.55 -12.68
CA LYS A 367 28.61 83.96 -12.65
C LYS A 367 29.17 84.07 -11.23
N LYS A 368 30.16 83.22 -10.98
CA LYS A 368 31.30 83.36 -10.05
C LYS A 368 31.03 83.71 -8.58
N THR A 369 31.25 82.69 -7.75
CA THR A 369 32.17 82.79 -6.60
C THR A 369 33.59 83.18 -7.06
N LEU A 370 34.20 84.19 -6.44
CA LEU A 370 35.61 84.27 -5.99
C LEU A 370 35.76 85.56 -5.14
N ASP A 371 36.91 85.75 -4.48
CA ASP A 371 37.20 86.76 -3.44
C ASP A 371 36.56 86.35 -2.08
N ASP A 372 37.11 85.39 -1.32
CA ASP A 372 38.53 85.19 -1.01
C ASP A 372 39.14 86.51 -0.49
N LEU A 373 39.69 86.68 0.71
CA LEU A 373 39.93 85.93 1.95
C LEU A 373 40.80 86.94 2.77
N LEU A 374 41.23 86.60 3.99
CA LEU A 374 42.38 87.24 4.69
C LEU A 374 42.20 88.72 5.16
N ARG A 375 42.80 89.16 6.28
CA ARG A 375 43.35 88.51 7.49
C ARG A 375 43.68 89.61 8.53
N GLN A 376 44.13 89.14 9.70
CA GLN A 376 44.99 89.82 10.69
C GLN A 376 44.23 90.52 11.84
N ARG A 377 44.58 90.45 13.14
CA ARG A 377 45.67 89.83 13.98
C ARG A 377 46.39 90.91 14.79
N GLU A 378 46.13 90.94 16.09
CA GLU A 378 46.95 91.51 17.20
C GLU A 378 46.28 91.09 18.54
N LEU A 379 46.94 90.92 19.71
CA LEU A 379 48.37 90.79 20.01
C LEU A 379 48.65 89.98 21.32
N VAL A 380 49.69 89.13 21.23
CA VAL A 380 50.48 88.34 22.20
C VAL A 380 50.63 88.81 23.68
N ASN A 381 50.82 87.84 24.60
CA ASN A 381 51.46 88.05 25.92
C ASN A 381 52.44 86.91 26.36
N LYS A 382 52.85 86.80 27.65
CA LYS A 382 54.12 86.17 28.14
C LYS A 382 53.96 85.57 29.58
N LEU A 383 54.82 84.70 30.16
CA LEU A 383 55.95 83.90 29.66
C LEU A 383 55.87 82.40 30.11
N LEU A 384 56.50 81.75 31.13
CA LEU A 384 57.61 81.99 32.09
C LEU A 384 58.03 80.65 32.80
N VAL A 385 59.33 80.26 32.87
CA VAL A 385 59.89 79.00 33.49
C VAL A 385 61.40 79.14 33.93
N ARG A 386 61.90 78.47 35.03
CA ARG A 386 63.33 78.13 35.52
C ARG A 386 64.27 79.07 36.40
N ALA A 387 65.16 78.51 37.30
CA ALA A 387 66.34 79.11 38.10
C ALA A 387 67.26 78.10 38.98
N ALA A 388 68.49 78.42 39.58
CA ALA A 388 69.48 77.51 40.36
C ALA A 388 70.77 78.06 41.25
N ASP A 389 71.59 77.20 42.01
CA ASP A 389 73.13 77.11 42.46
C ASP A 389 73.95 77.54 43.83
N THR A 390 75.11 76.86 44.35
CA THR A 390 76.28 77.17 45.43
C THR A 390 77.26 75.97 46.00
N ALA A 391 78.35 75.85 46.94
CA ALA A 391 79.64 76.49 47.62
C ALA A 391 80.58 75.60 48.70
N GLN A 392 81.94 75.81 49.13
CA GLN A 392 82.86 75.00 50.16
C GLN A 392 84.40 75.39 50.68
N GLY A 393 85.10 74.89 51.83
CA GLY A 393 86.66 74.77 52.18
C GLY A 393 87.43 74.86 53.67
N THR A 394 88.66 74.23 54.07
CA THR A 394 89.56 74.39 55.41
C THR A 394 91.03 73.65 55.69
N HIS A 395 91.91 73.84 56.81
CA HIS A 395 93.30 73.16 57.22
C HIS A 395 94.02 73.27 58.72
N ASP A 396 95.29 72.75 59.12
CA ASP A 396 95.98 72.53 60.54
C ASP A 396 97.63 72.39 60.82
N LEU A 397 98.31 72.19 62.06
CA LEU A 397 99.85 72.19 62.41
C LEU A 397 100.56 71.72 63.86
N THR A 398 101.94 71.42 64.04
CA THR A 398 102.99 71.57 65.23
C THR A 398 103.56 70.45 66.30
N LYS A 399 104.89 70.34 66.79
CA LYS A 399 105.56 69.42 67.92
C LYS A 399 107.12 69.58 68.49
N ILE A 400 107.62 68.91 69.64
CA ILE A 400 109.04 68.38 70.15
C ILE A 400 110.04 68.97 71.32
N LYS A 401 110.78 68.17 72.24
CA LYS A 401 112.18 68.34 72.98
C LYS A 401 112.59 67.63 74.40
N GLU A 402 113.91 67.25 74.73
CA GLU A 402 114.44 66.33 75.89
C GLU A 402 115.99 66.37 76.46
N ASN A 403 116.46 65.96 77.74
CA ASN A 403 117.92 65.56 78.22
C ASN A 403 118.42 65.17 79.75
N THR A 404 119.69 64.60 79.97
CA THR A 404 120.82 64.65 81.09
C THR A 404 121.12 63.86 82.50
N MET A 405 122.42 63.36 82.78
CA MET A 405 123.44 63.35 83.99
C MET A 405 123.58 62.40 85.32
N LYS A 406 124.81 61.88 85.78
CA LYS A 406 125.29 61.39 87.21
C LYS A 406 126.85 61.00 87.47
N ASN A 407 127.41 60.75 88.73
CA ASN A 407 128.85 60.28 89.11
C ASN A 407 129.18 59.61 90.57
N LEU A 408 130.43 59.04 90.86
CA LEU A 408 131.37 58.88 92.12
C LEU A 408 131.38 57.84 93.36
N GLU A 409 132.57 57.66 94.10
CA GLU A 409 133.02 57.19 95.54
C GLU A 409 133.70 55.78 96.01
N ASN A 410 134.65 55.67 97.04
CA ASN A 410 135.37 54.42 97.67
C ASN A 410 136.43 54.52 98.92
N GLU A 411 136.70 53.51 99.86
CA GLU A 411 137.91 53.36 100.86
C GLU A 411 138.13 52.06 101.84
N ILE A 412 139.35 51.80 102.48
CA ILE A 412 139.80 51.24 103.87
C ILE A 412 140.50 49.81 104.21
N ASN A 413 141.13 49.52 105.43
CA ASN A 413 141.98 48.29 105.81
C ASN A 413 142.28 47.77 107.34
N GLY A 414 143.24 46.80 107.68
CA GLY A 414 143.39 45.95 108.97
C GLY A 414 144.78 45.57 109.72
N TYR A 415 144.90 44.72 110.83
CA TYR A 415 146.15 44.35 111.69
C TYR A 415 146.04 43.23 112.89
N ARG A 416 146.91 43.16 113.98
CA ARG A 416 146.86 42.50 115.37
C ARG A 416 147.00 40.94 115.62
N GLN A 417 148.16 40.38 116.07
CA GLN A 417 148.54 38.98 115.68
C GLN A 417 148.64 37.80 116.71
N SER A 418 149.05 37.94 117.98
CA SER A 418 149.20 36.76 118.88
C SER A 418 147.89 36.38 119.61
N VAL A 419 147.21 37.38 120.18
CA VAL A 419 145.81 37.29 120.62
C VAL A 419 144.86 37.02 119.43
N LYS A 420 145.35 37.19 118.20
CA LYS A 420 144.77 36.56 117.01
C LYS A 420 144.86 35.04 117.15
N LYS A 421 146.02 34.39 117.01
CA LYS A 421 146.16 32.92 116.89
C LYS A 421 145.26 32.03 117.80
N GLN A 422 145.14 32.30 119.11
CA GLN A 422 144.23 31.51 119.96
C GLN A 422 142.75 31.88 119.78
N ARG A 423 142.45 33.15 119.54
CA ARG A 423 141.11 33.62 119.16
C ARG A 423 140.75 33.13 117.75
N ASP A 424 141.70 33.10 116.82
CA ASP A 424 141.59 32.56 115.46
C ASP A 424 141.27 31.05 115.51
N MET A 425 141.83 30.27 116.44
CA MET A 425 141.51 28.83 116.58
C MET A 425 140.07 28.60 117.07
N VAL A 426 139.63 29.34 118.10
CA VAL A 426 138.24 29.29 118.59
C VAL A 426 137.28 29.84 117.54
N GLN A 427 137.67 30.93 116.87
CA GLN A 427 136.91 31.56 115.79
C GLN A 427 136.90 30.68 114.54
N GLN A 428 137.92 29.86 114.27
CA GLN A 428 137.91 28.83 113.24
C GLN A 428 136.82 27.81 113.51
N LEU A 429 136.81 27.17 114.68
CA LEU A 429 135.78 26.19 115.05
C LEU A 429 134.36 26.80 115.06
N VAL A 430 134.22 28.06 115.49
CA VAL A 430 132.95 28.80 115.37
C VAL A 430 132.58 29.08 113.92
N THR A 431 133.51 29.51 113.07
CA THR A 431 133.24 29.70 111.62
C THR A 431 133.03 28.40 110.87
N GLU A 432 133.56 27.26 111.35
CA GLU A 432 133.29 25.94 110.78
C GLU A 432 131.87 25.50 111.12
N ARG A 433 131.41 25.68 112.37
CA ARG A 433 129.98 25.54 112.71
C ARG A 433 129.13 26.47 111.85
N ASP A 434 129.40 27.78 111.88
CA ASP A 434 128.58 28.77 111.18
C ASP A 434 128.58 28.56 109.66
N ARG A 435 129.66 28.00 109.11
CA ARG A 435 129.73 27.56 107.72
C ARG A 435 128.88 26.32 107.47
N TYR A 436 128.92 25.31 108.33
CA TYR A 436 128.06 24.13 108.16
C TYR A 436 126.57 24.46 108.35
N ASP A 437 126.23 25.37 109.26
CA ASP A 437 124.86 25.90 109.41
C ASP A 437 124.45 26.71 108.16
N GLN A 438 125.33 27.54 107.60
CA GLN A 438 125.08 28.26 106.34
C GLN A 438 124.98 27.33 105.12
N ASP A 439 125.85 26.32 105.00
CA ASP A 439 125.80 25.33 103.93
C ASP A 439 124.52 24.46 104.03
N ALA A 440 124.07 24.14 105.24
CA ALA A 440 122.79 23.47 105.51
C ALA A 440 121.56 24.35 105.22
N GLU A 441 121.61 25.65 105.53
CA GLU A 441 120.60 26.62 105.11
C GLU A 441 120.56 26.78 103.59
N LEU A 442 121.71 26.89 102.93
CA LEU A 442 121.82 27.01 101.47
C LEU A 442 121.30 25.76 100.77
N ALA A 443 121.57 24.57 101.31
CA ALA A 443 120.99 23.31 100.84
C ALA A 443 119.46 23.29 101.03
N ASN A 444 118.94 23.70 102.19
CA ASN A 444 117.50 23.78 102.45
C ASN A 444 116.79 24.80 101.54
N ARG A 445 117.40 25.98 101.30
CA ARG A 445 116.86 26.99 100.39
C ARG A 445 116.78 26.42 98.96
N LYS A 446 117.86 25.82 98.45
CA LYS A 446 117.88 25.15 97.14
C LYS A 446 116.82 24.05 97.02
N TYR A 447 116.65 23.21 98.05
CA TYR A 447 115.62 22.18 98.07
C TYR A 447 114.20 22.76 98.03
N ARG A 448 113.92 23.81 98.82
CA ARG A 448 112.61 24.49 98.80
C ARG A 448 112.32 25.12 97.43
N THR A 449 113.28 25.84 96.85
CA THR A 449 113.14 26.42 95.51
C THR A 449 112.89 25.33 94.45
N ALA A 450 113.62 24.21 94.48
CA ALA A 450 113.38 23.12 93.54
C ALA A 450 111.99 22.45 93.72
N VAL A 451 111.48 22.36 94.96
CA VAL A 451 110.12 21.86 95.25
C VAL A 451 109.03 22.87 94.83
N GLU A 452 109.30 24.17 94.93
CA GLU A 452 108.42 25.23 94.45
C GLU A 452 108.39 25.29 92.92
N GLU A 453 109.54 25.15 92.25
CA GLU A 453 109.66 25.01 90.80
C GLU A 453 108.95 23.75 90.28
N ALA A 454 109.12 22.60 90.95
CA ALA A 454 108.43 21.36 90.59
C ALA A 454 106.90 21.52 90.67
N LYS A 455 106.38 22.06 91.78
CA LYS A 455 104.93 22.37 91.91
C LYS A 455 104.44 23.36 90.86
N LEU A 456 105.26 24.32 90.47
CA LEU A 456 104.91 25.30 89.44
C LEU A 456 104.89 24.65 88.05
N GLN A 457 105.75 23.66 87.78
CA GLN A 457 105.65 22.81 86.59
C GLN A 457 104.43 21.87 86.63
N ASP A 458 104.11 21.24 87.76
CA ASP A 458 102.90 20.42 87.91
C ASP A 458 101.63 21.23 87.61
N LEU A 459 101.56 22.48 88.12
CA LEU A 459 100.47 23.42 87.82
C LEU A 459 100.42 23.84 86.34
N GLN A 460 101.58 23.97 85.68
CA GLN A 460 101.64 24.21 84.23
C GLN A 460 101.17 22.98 83.43
N VAL A 461 101.56 21.76 83.84
CA VAL A 461 101.12 20.50 83.21
C VAL A 461 99.61 20.33 83.35
N ALA A 462 99.05 20.55 84.54
CA ALA A 462 97.60 20.55 84.74
C ALA A 462 96.91 21.61 83.85
N SER A 463 97.41 22.85 83.83
CA SER A 463 96.86 23.91 82.98
C SER A 463 97.02 23.64 81.47
N LEU A 464 97.93 22.77 81.05
CA LEU A 464 98.05 22.30 79.67
C LEU A 464 97.12 21.13 79.38
N GLN A 465 96.91 20.21 80.33
CA GLN A 465 95.92 19.13 80.23
C GLN A 465 94.48 19.68 80.18
N ASP A 466 94.15 20.71 80.98
CA ASP A 466 92.88 21.43 80.90
C ASP A 466 92.68 22.06 79.51
N LYS A 467 93.73 22.68 78.94
CA LYS A 467 93.66 23.26 77.59
C LYS A 467 93.55 22.20 76.48
N ILE A 468 94.14 21.02 76.67
CA ILE A 468 94.01 19.89 75.74
C ILE A 468 92.59 19.35 75.78
N THR A 469 92.02 19.09 76.96
CA THR A 469 90.64 18.60 77.09
C THR A 469 89.59 19.64 76.67
N GLU A 470 89.84 20.94 76.89
CA GLU A 470 89.03 22.01 76.30
C GLU A 470 89.16 22.02 74.75
N GLY A 471 90.35 21.80 74.21
CA GLY A 471 90.60 21.65 72.78
C GLY A 471 89.84 20.46 72.16
N GLU A 472 89.91 19.29 72.80
CA GLU A 472 89.24 18.06 72.37
C GLU A 472 87.70 18.19 72.43
N THR A 473 87.17 18.79 73.50
CA THR A 473 85.72 19.03 73.64
C THR A 473 85.22 20.05 72.62
N ARG A 474 85.96 21.14 72.37
CA ARG A 474 85.68 22.09 71.27
C ARG A 474 85.75 21.43 69.90
N LEU A 475 86.76 20.59 69.64
CA LEU A 475 86.88 19.83 68.38
C LEU A 475 85.68 18.90 68.18
N LYS A 476 85.26 18.17 69.22
CA LYS A 476 84.10 17.27 69.17
C LYS A 476 82.79 18.02 68.98
N GLN A 477 82.63 19.20 69.58
CA GLN A 477 81.49 20.09 69.31
C GLN A 477 81.49 20.55 67.85
N GLN A 478 82.64 20.93 67.28
CA GLN A 478 82.76 21.32 65.87
C GLN A 478 82.49 20.16 64.91
N GLN A 479 82.92 18.95 65.24
CA GLN A 479 82.60 17.72 64.48
C GLN A 479 81.08 17.47 64.47
N ASN A 480 80.43 17.48 65.64
CA ASN A 480 78.98 17.30 65.75
C ASN A 480 78.21 18.39 64.96
N LEU A 481 78.65 19.65 65.02
CA LEU A 481 78.06 20.75 64.26
C LEU A 481 78.24 20.58 62.73
N TYR A 482 79.42 20.13 62.30
CA TYR A 482 79.66 19.84 60.88
C TYR A 482 78.83 18.64 60.38
N GLU A 483 78.68 17.60 61.19
CA GLU A 483 77.83 16.46 60.88
C GLU A 483 76.35 16.84 60.80
N ALA A 484 75.86 17.68 61.71
CA ALA A 484 74.50 18.24 61.66
C ALA A 484 74.27 19.10 60.39
N VAL A 485 75.18 20.05 60.10
CA VAL A 485 75.09 20.86 58.87
C VAL A 485 75.18 19.98 57.61
N ARG A 486 75.91 18.86 57.65
CA ARG A 486 76.00 17.89 56.55
C ARG A 486 74.72 17.06 56.42
N SER A 487 74.06 16.65 57.51
CA SER A 487 72.76 15.98 57.46
C SER A 487 71.69 16.93 56.95
N ASP A 488 71.66 18.17 57.43
CA ASP A 488 70.69 19.19 57.02
C ASP A 488 70.84 19.52 55.54
N ARG A 489 72.08 19.74 55.05
CA ARG A 489 72.36 19.95 53.62
C ARG A 489 71.88 18.76 52.78
N ASN A 490 72.06 17.53 53.25
CA ASN A 490 71.60 16.34 52.54
C ASN A 490 70.06 16.20 52.58
N LEU A 491 69.41 16.56 53.70
CA LEU A 491 67.96 16.59 53.86
C LEU A 491 67.32 17.63 52.93
N TYR A 492 67.83 18.86 52.92
CA TYR A 492 67.38 19.91 51.99
C TYR A 492 67.67 19.53 50.53
N SER A 493 68.80 18.88 50.23
CA SER A 493 69.07 18.36 48.88
C SER A 493 68.07 17.29 48.45
N LYS A 494 67.63 16.41 49.37
CA LYS A 494 66.62 15.39 49.10
C LYS A 494 65.24 16.03 48.89
N SER A 495 64.82 16.90 49.81
CA SER A 495 63.55 17.63 49.72
C SER A 495 63.46 18.52 48.47
N LEU A 496 64.58 19.09 48.02
CA LEU A 496 64.66 19.84 46.76
C LEU A 496 64.46 18.93 45.53
N ILE A 497 65.02 17.72 45.53
CA ILE A 497 64.81 16.73 44.45
C ILE A 497 63.34 16.28 44.43
N GLU A 498 62.78 15.93 45.60
CA GLU A 498 61.38 15.53 45.74
C GLU A 498 60.43 16.65 45.23
N SER A 499 60.70 17.91 45.61
CA SER A 499 59.96 19.08 45.10
C SER A 499 60.10 19.27 43.59
N GLN A 500 61.27 18.96 43.00
CA GLN A 500 61.49 19.05 41.55
C GLN A 500 60.77 17.93 40.79
N GLU A 501 60.70 16.73 41.37
CA GLU A 501 59.93 15.60 40.83
C GLU A 501 58.42 15.85 40.90
N GLU A 502 57.90 16.38 42.01
CA GLU A 502 56.51 16.84 42.11
C GLU A 502 56.18 17.92 41.08
N ILE A 503 57.06 18.92 40.89
CA ILE A 503 56.91 19.96 39.85
C ILE A 503 56.94 19.34 38.45
N ALA A 504 57.75 18.31 38.21
CA ALA A 504 57.78 17.60 36.92
C ALA A 504 56.47 16.82 36.68
N ASP A 505 55.92 16.16 37.69
CA ASP A 505 54.64 15.45 37.62
C ASP A 505 53.46 16.38 37.47
N MET A 506 53.44 17.53 38.16
CA MET A 506 52.42 18.55 37.95
C MET A 506 52.50 19.15 36.53
N LYS A 507 53.70 19.31 35.96
CA LYS A 507 53.89 19.68 34.54
C LYS A 507 53.42 18.58 33.57
N ARG A 508 53.59 17.29 33.90
CA ARG A 508 53.03 16.16 33.12
C ARG A 508 51.50 16.17 33.16
N LYS A 509 50.91 16.28 34.36
CA LYS A 509 49.45 16.38 34.57
C LYS A 509 48.85 17.58 33.83
N PHE A 510 49.48 18.75 33.90
CA PHE A 510 49.05 19.96 33.16
C PHE A 510 49.09 19.77 31.64
N LYS A 511 50.11 19.09 31.08
CA LYS A 511 50.15 18.76 29.64
C LYS A 511 49.01 17.82 29.23
N ILE A 512 48.72 16.79 30.02
CA ILE A 512 47.62 15.86 29.77
C ILE A 512 46.28 16.60 29.83
N MET A 513 46.07 17.43 30.86
CA MET A 513 44.87 18.23 31.04
C MET A 513 44.66 19.24 29.90
N ASN A 514 45.71 19.91 29.42
CA ASN A 514 45.63 20.79 28.25
C ASN A 514 45.27 20.02 26.98
N HIS A 515 45.80 18.80 26.79
CA HIS A 515 45.42 17.98 25.64
C HIS A 515 43.94 17.54 25.72
N GLN A 516 43.45 17.18 26.90
CA GLN A 516 42.02 16.90 27.14
C GLN A 516 41.15 18.14 26.90
N ILE A 517 41.60 19.33 27.29
CA ILE A 517 40.90 20.60 27.01
C ILE A 517 40.83 20.85 25.49
N GLU A 518 41.90 20.59 24.74
CA GLU A 518 41.89 20.77 23.28
C GLU A 518 41.00 19.72 22.57
N GLN A 519 41.07 18.45 22.99
CA GLN A 519 40.14 17.40 22.53
C GLN A 519 38.68 17.80 22.79
N LEU A 520 38.37 18.34 23.97
CA LEU A 520 37.01 18.78 24.32
C LEU A 520 36.57 20.00 23.49
N LYS A 521 37.47 20.91 23.10
CA LYS A 521 37.16 21.99 22.13
C LYS A 521 36.91 21.45 20.72
N GLU A 522 37.68 20.47 20.27
CA GLU A 522 37.47 19.79 18.98
C GLU A 522 36.13 19.04 18.98
N GLU A 523 35.77 18.37 20.08
CA GLU A 523 34.45 17.77 20.27
C GLU A 523 33.32 18.80 20.30
N ILE A 524 33.49 19.96 20.96
CA ILE A 524 32.48 21.03 20.98
C ILE A 524 32.30 21.60 19.57
N THR A 525 33.37 22.00 18.90
CA THR A 525 33.29 22.59 17.56
C THR A 525 32.74 21.60 16.52
N THR A 526 33.05 20.31 16.59
CA THR A 526 32.43 19.30 15.72
C THR A 526 30.94 19.11 16.02
N LYS A 527 30.53 19.13 17.29
CA LYS A 527 29.10 19.12 17.67
C LYS A 527 28.37 20.38 17.21
N ASP A 528 28.99 21.56 17.28
CA ASP A 528 28.43 22.82 16.77
C ASP A 528 28.21 22.77 15.24
N HIS A 529 29.17 22.23 14.47
CA HIS A 529 28.99 22.04 13.02
C HIS A 529 27.83 21.06 12.72
N CYS A 530 27.68 19.99 13.51
CA CYS A 530 26.54 19.09 13.40
C CYS A 530 25.21 19.79 13.75
N LEU A 531 25.14 20.58 14.81
CA LEU A 531 23.95 21.34 15.21
C LEU A 531 23.53 22.36 14.13
N VAL A 532 24.50 23.08 13.55
CA VAL A 532 24.24 24.00 12.43
C VAL A 532 23.70 23.24 11.21
N LYS A 533 24.25 22.06 10.89
CA LYS A 533 23.75 21.22 9.80
C LYS A 533 22.32 20.74 10.06
N GLU A 534 22.05 20.17 11.24
CA GLU A 534 20.70 19.73 11.64
C GLU A 534 19.69 20.89 11.60
N HIS A 535 20.09 22.10 11.97
CA HIS A 535 19.23 23.28 11.85
C HIS A 535 18.89 23.63 10.38
N PHE A 536 19.84 23.51 9.45
CA PHE A 536 19.57 23.69 8.03
C PHE A 536 18.70 22.57 7.44
N ASP A 537 18.96 21.31 7.82
CA ASP A 537 18.17 20.16 7.38
C ASP A 537 16.73 20.22 7.95
N HIS A 538 16.53 20.64 9.20
CA HIS A 538 15.20 20.91 9.79
C HIS A 538 14.47 22.05 9.08
N HIS A 539 15.15 23.16 8.80
CA HIS A 539 14.55 24.30 8.10
C HIS A 539 14.16 23.96 6.65
N LYS A 540 14.88 23.04 6.01
CA LYS A 540 14.50 22.45 4.72
C LYS A 540 13.24 21.57 4.86
N VAL A 541 13.21 20.66 5.85
CA VAL A 541 12.05 19.80 6.11
C VAL A 541 10.79 20.61 6.43
N ASP A 542 10.89 21.73 7.14
CA ASP A 542 9.75 22.63 7.36
C ASP A 542 9.23 23.28 6.07
N LYS A 543 10.12 23.69 5.16
CA LYS A 543 9.73 24.20 3.83
C LYS A 543 9.05 23.12 2.98
N ASP A 544 9.60 21.91 2.95
CA ASP A 544 9.00 20.77 2.24
C ASP A 544 7.63 20.38 2.84
N LYS A 545 7.47 20.55 4.16
CA LYS A 545 6.21 20.38 4.91
C LYS A 545 5.20 21.50 4.66
N GLU A 546 5.64 22.72 4.36
CA GLU A 546 4.75 23.82 3.92
C GLU A 546 4.29 23.66 2.48
N THR A 547 5.18 23.28 1.55
CA THR A 547 4.79 23.00 0.15
C THR A 547 3.82 21.82 0.07
N LEU A 548 4.09 20.71 0.78
CA LEU A 548 3.18 19.57 0.85
C LEU A 548 1.81 19.92 1.47
N LYS A 549 1.74 20.83 2.45
CA LYS A 549 0.46 21.36 2.97
C LYS A 549 -0.30 22.17 1.90
N ALA A 550 0.40 23.00 1.13
CA ALA A 550 -0.20 23.80 0.06
C ALA A 550 -0.72 22.91 -1.08
N GLU A 551 0.03 21.87 -1.48
CA GLU A 551 -0.42 20.88 -2.46
C GLU A 551 -1.60 20.06 -1.95
N LEU A 552 -1.55 19.58 -0.70
CA LEU A 552 -2.64 18.81 -0.08
C LEU A 552 -3.94 19.64 0.05
N THR A 553 -3.85 20.94 0.33
CA THR A 553 -5.04 21.82 0.35
C THR A 553 -5.54 22.14 -1.07
N ARG A 554 -4.67 22.25 -2.07
CA ARG A 554 -5.07 22.35 -3.49
C ARG A 554 -5.78 21.09 -3.96
N ILE A 555 -5.23 19.91 -3.66
CA ILE A 555 -5.82 18.61 -4.03
C ILE A 555 -7.18 18.42 -3.34
N LYS A 556 -7.32 18.76 -2.05
CA LYS A 556 -8.63 18.72 -1.36
C LYS A 556 -9.68 19.61 -2.02
N LYS A 557 -9.33 20.84 -2.42
CA LYS A 557 -10.27 21.71 -3.17
C LYS A 557 -10.64 21.11 -4.53
N GLN A 558 -9.69 20.50 -5.23
CA GLN A 558 -9.96 19.83 -6.51
C GLN A 558 -10.89 18.61 -6.35
N ILE A 559 -10.68 17.80 -5.31
CA ILE A 559 -11.57 16.69 -4.95
C ILE A 559 -12.98 17.20 -4.67
N GLN A 560 -13.15 18.18 -3.78
CA GLN A 560 -14.45 18.78 -3.46
C GLN A 560 -15.18 19.34 -4.69
N SER A 561 -14.46 20.00 -5.61
CA SER A 561 -15.05 20.47 -6.87
C SER A 561 -15.46 19.33 -7.81
N SER A 562 -14.78 18.18 -7.73
CA SER A 562 -15.10 16.98 -8.53
C SER A 562 -16.29 16.22 -7.94
N GLU A 563 -16.35 16.10 -6.61
CA GLU A 563 -17.48 15.52 -5.86
C GLU A 563 -18.78 16.30 -6.15
N GLN A 564 -18.72 17.64 -6.17
CA GLN A 564 -19.88 18.47 -6.54
C GLN A 564 -20.31 18.26 -8.00
N ILE A 565 -19.37 18.08 -8.93
CA ILE A 565 -19.69 17.76 -10.34
C ILE A 565 -20.35 16.38 -10.45
N ILE A 566 -19.86 15.37 -9.70
CA ILE A 566 -20.45 14.02 -9.66
C ILE A 566 -21.87 14.09 -9.11
N ALA A 567 -22.10 14.74 -7.97
CA ALA A 567 -23.43 14.89 -7.37
C ALA A 567 -24.42 15.59 -8.32
N ASN A 568 -23.98 16.61 -9.06
CA ASN A 568 -24.79 17.27 -10.09
C ASN A 568 -25.11 16.32 -11.26
N GLN A 569 -24.17 15.47 -11.66
CA GLN A 569 -24.38 14.46 -12.72
C GLN A 569 -25.31 13.32 -12.28
N GLU A 570 -25.22 12.86 -11.03
CA GLU A 570 -26.12 11.86 -10.45
C GLU A 570 -27.57 12.35 -10.38
N GLN A 571 -27.77 13.63 -10.04
CA GLN A 571 -29.09 14.28 -10.13
C GLN A 571 -29.61 14.33 -11.58
N GLU A 572 -28.76 14.66 -12.55
CA GLU A 572 -29.16 14.72 -13.95
C GLU A 572 -29.49 13.33 -14.53
N ILE A 573 -28.69 12.32 -14.19
CA ILE A 573 -28.97 10.91 -14.50
C ILE A 573 -30.32 10.48 -13.91
N SER A 574 -30.63 10.90 -12.68
CA SER A 574 -31.91 10.58 -12.02
C SER A 574 -33.11 11.23 -12.72
N LYS A 575 -32.98 12.48 -13.19
CA LYS A 575 -34.01 13.14 -14.01
C LYS A 575 -34.21 12.42 -15.35
N LEU A 576 -33.11 12.10 -16.03
CA LEU A 576 -33.15 11.41 -17.32
C LEU A 576 -33.75 10.00 -17.19
N ALA A 577 -33.51 9.31 -16.08
CA ALA A 577 -34.15 8.04 -15.77
C ALA A 577 -35.67 8.18 -15.58
N SER A 578 -36.16 9.23 -14.91
CA SER A 578 -37.60 9.53 -14.81
C SER A 578 -38.22 9.77 -16.19
N ILE A 579 -37.58 10.61 -17.01
CA ILE A 579 -38.05 10.93 -18.37
C ILE A 579 -38.08 9.69 -19.26
N ILE A 580 -37.10 8.78 -19.13
CA ILE A 580 -37.10 7.49 -19.85
C ILE A 580 -38.25 6.60 -19.38
N GLN A 581 -38.47 6.49 -18.06
CA GLN A 581 -39.57 5.70 -17.50
C GLN A 581 -40.95 6.22 -17.96
N GLU A 582 -41.16 7.54 -17.88
CA GLU A 582 -42.38 8.21 -18.35
C GLU A 582 -42.61 7.96 -19.86
N ALA A 583 -41.55 8.00 -20.67
CA ALA A 583 -41.62 7.72 -22.11
C ALA A 583 -41.90 6.24 -22.43
N ASP A 584 -41.34 5.30 -21.66
CA ASP A 584 -41.63 3.87 -21.83
C ASP A 584 -43.05 3.50 -21.34
N ASP A 585 -43.55 4.13 -20.27
CA ASP A 585 -44.92 3.94 -19.80
C ASP A 585 -45.96 4.49 -20.78
N GLU A 586 -45.73 5.67 -21.37
CA GLU A 586 -46.59 6.23 -22.42
C GLU A 586 -46.52 5.41 -23.72
N LYS A 587 -45.34 4.89 -24.10
CA LYS A 587 -45.19 3.91 -25.19
C LYS A 587 -45.97 2.62 -24.92
N GLN A 588 -45.99 2.12 -23.68
CA GLN A 588 -46.80 0.96 -23.28
C GLN A 588 -48.30 1.26 -23.32
N ARG A 589 -48.72 2.50 -23.05
CA ARG A 589 -50.10 2.97 -23.20
C ARG A 589 -50.52 2.97 -24.68
N GLN A 590 -49.75 3.62 -25.54
CA GLN A 590 -50.00 3.68 -26.98
C GLN A 590 -50.01 2.29 -27.63
N LEU A 591 -49.17 1.36 -27.16
CA LEU A 591 -49.19 -0.04 -27.62
C LEU A 591 -50.50 -0.76 -27.25
N LYS A 592 -51.06 -0.50 -26.07
CA LYS A 592 -52.36 -1.05 -25.65
C LYS A 592 -53.51 -0.48 -26.47
N GLU A 593 -53.50 0.83 -26.72
CA GLU A 593 -54.51 1.52 -27.55
C GLU A 593 -54.44 1.05 -29.01
N TYR A 594 -53.24 0.91 -29.58
CA TYR A 594 -53.04 0.32 -30.91
C TYR A 594 -53.55 -1.12 -31.01
N ASN A 595 -53.32 -1.95 -29.99
CA ASN A 595 -53.84 -3.31 -29.94
C ASN A 595 -55.37 -3.34 -29.80
N ALA A 596 -55.99 -2.39 -29.08
CA ALA A 596 -57.44 -2.24 -29.04
C ALA A 596 -58.01 -1.88 -30.43
N VAL A 597 -57.38 -0.93 -31.15
CA VAL A 597 -57.78 -0.57 -32.52
C VAL A 597 -57.60 -1.73 -33.50
N ILE A 598 -56.58 -2.59 -33.32
CA ILE A 598 -56.45 -3.85 -34.08
C ILE A 598 -57.63 -4.78 -33.81
N ASN A 599 -57.98 -4.99 -32.53
CA ASN A 599 -59.08 -5.86 -32.15
C ASN A 599 -60.42 -5.35 -32.71
N ASP A 600 -60.69 -4.05 -32.63
CA ASP A 600 -61.89 -3.43 -33.19
C ASP A 600 -61.93 -3.52 -34.72
N ARG A 601 -60.79 -3.28 -35.40
CA ARG A 601 -60.66 -3.48 -36.85
C ARG A 601 -61.00 -4.92 -37.24
N ASP A 602 -60.49 -5.91 -36.51
CA ASP A 602 -60.66 -7.32 -36.86
C ASP A 602 -62.04 -7.86 -36.46
N ASN A 603 -62.64 -7.34 -35.38
CA ASN A 603 -64.05 -7.53 -35.05
C ASN A 603 -64.97 -6.97 -36.16
N LEU A 604 -64.75 -5.73 -36.60
CA LEU A 604 -65.50 -5.11 -37.70
C LEU A 604 -65.29 -5.85 -39.02
N ARG A 605 -64.07 -6.34 -39.29
CA ARG A 605 -63.76 -7.17 -40.47
C ARG A 605 -64.52 -8.50 -40.43
N ALA A 606 -64.58 -9.17 -39.29
CA ALA A 606 -65.35 -10.40 -39.12
C ALA A 606 -66.85 -10.16 -39.32
N GLN A 607 -67.41 -9.10 -38.73
CA GLN A 607 -68.80 -8.70 -38.95
C GLN A 607 -69.07 -8.40 -40.44
N LEU A 608 -68.18 -7.68 -41.12
CA LEU A 608 -68.33 -7.33 -42.54
C LEU A 608 -68.23 -8.55 -43.47
N ILE A 609 -67.44 -9.56 -43.12
CA ILE A 609 -67.44 -10.87 -43.82
C ILE A 609 -68.81 -11.54 -43.66
N LEU A 610 -69.31 -11.68 -42.41
CA LEU A 610 -70.62 -12.29 -42.14
C LEU A 610 -71.77 -11.57 -42.86
N ARG A 611 -71.77 -10.23 -42.87
CA ARG A 611 -72.77 -9.43 -43.62
C ARG A 611 -72.68 -9.63 -45.14
N ASN A 612 -71.48 -9.81 -45.70
CA ASN A 612 -71.32 -10.14 -47.12
C ASN A 612 -71.82 -11.57 -47.44
N GLU A 613 -71.66 -12.52 -46.52
CA GLU A 613 -72.19 -13.87 -46.66
C GLU A 613 -73.73 -13.90 -46.54
N GLU A 614 -74.32 -13.16 -45.59
CA GLU A 614 -75.76 -12.91 -45.51
C GLU A 614 -76.31 -12.30 -46.80
N LEU A 615 -75.67 -11.23 -47.30
CA LEU A 615 -76.06 -10.57 -48.55
C LEU A 615 -75.98 -11.53 -49.75
N LYS A 616 -74.91 -12.34 -49.84
CA LYS A 616 -74.76 -13.34 -50.91
C LYS A 616 -75.85 -14.42 -50.84
N ALA A 617 -76.20 -14.89 -49.65
CA ALA A 617 -77.29 -15.83 -49.44
C ALA A 617 -78.66 -15.21 -49.80
N LEU A 618 -78.89 -13.94 -49.47
CA LEU A 618 -80.09 -13.20 -49.88
C LEU A 618 -80.16 -13.00 -51.40
N TYR A 619 -79.06 -12.66 -52.07
CA TYR A 619 -79.03 -12.52 -53.53
C TYR A 619 -79.33 -13.84 -54.25
N GLU A 620 -78.75 -14.96 -53.81
CA GLU A 620 -79.10 -16.28 -54.37
C GLU A 620 -80.56 -16.67 -54.06
N LYS A 621 -81.07 -16.37 -52.87
CA LYS A 621 -82.50 -16.58 -52.53
C LYS A 621 -83.43 -15.78 -53.44
N ILE A 622 -83.13 -14.50 -53.69
CA ILE A 622 -83.88 -13.62 -54.61
C ILE A 622 -83.78 -14.14 -56.06
N LYS A 623 -82.61 -14.61 -56.49
CA LYS A 623 -82.37 -15.19 -57.83
C LYS A 623 -83.16 -16.48 -58.04
N ILE A 624 -83.19 -17.37 -57.05
CA ILE A 624 -84.05 -18.57 -57.04
C ILE A 624 -85.52 -18.17 -57.10
N GLN A 625 -85.99 -17.27 -56.21
CA GLN A 625 -87.38 -16.82 -56.17
C GLN A 625 -87.83 -16.16 -57.49
N LYS A 626 -86.99 -15.34 -58.13
CA LYS A 626 -87.26 -14.78 -59.46
C LYS A 626 -87.37 -15.85 -60.55
N SER A 627 -86.51 -16.88 -60.51
CA SER A 627 -86.59 -18.02 -61.42
C SER A 627 -87.89 -18.81 -61.23
N THR A 628 -88.23 -19.16 -59.99
CA THR A 628 -89.49 -19.85 -59.65
C THR A 628 -90.72 -19.03 -60.05
N LEU A 629 -90.70 -17.71 -59.84
CA LEU A 629 -91.79 -16.82 -60.24
C LEU A 629 -91.94 -16.75 -61.78
N GLY A 630 -90.83 -16.69 -62.51
CA GLY A 630 -90.84 -16.72 -63.98
C GLY A 630 -91.40 -18.04 -64.54
N ILE A 631 -91.01 -19.18 -63.97
CA ILE A 631 -91.56 -20.49 -64.33
C ILE A 631 -93.06 -20.54 -64.02
N GLY A 632 -93.47 -20.09 -62.83
CA GLY A 632 -94.89 -20.01 -62.43
C GLY A 632 -95.72 -19.07 -63.30
N GLN A 633 -95.14 -17.97 -63.77
CA GLN A 633 -95.80 -17.04 -64.70
C GLN A 633 -96.03 -17.68 -66.08
N VAL A 634 -95.06 -18.43 -66.61
CA VAL A 634 -95.23 -19.18 -67.87
C VAL A 634 -96.32 -20.23 -67.71
N GLN A 635 -96.27 -21.03 -66.65
CA GLN A 635 -97.29 -22.06 -66.36
C GLN A 635 -98.69 -21.44 -66.17
N PHE A 636 -98.80 -20.30 -65.49
CA PHE A 636 -100.07 -19.57 -65.36
C PHE A 636 -100.61 -19.11 -66.71
N LEU A 637 -99.77 -18.54 -67.58
CA LEU A 637 -100.15 -18.13 -68.94
C LEU A 637 -100.53 -19.32 -69.84
N GLU A 638 -99.96 -20.50 -69.61
CA GLU A 638 -100.39 -21.75 -70.25
C GLU A 638 -101.77 -22.18 -69.76
N ARG A 639 -102.03 -22.19 -68.44
CA ARG A 639 -103.37 -22.50 -67.89
C ARG A 639 -104.43 -21.50 -68.35
N VAL A 640 -104.13 -20.21 -68.46
CA VAL A 640 -105.06 -19.21 -69.02
C VAL A 640 -105.39 -19.50 -70.50
N LYS A 641 -104.42 -19.97 -71.30
CA LYS A 641 -104.68 -20.41 -72.68
C LYS A 641 -105.52 -21.69 -72.74
N GLU A 642 -105.27 -22.66 -71.87
CA GLU A 642 -106.09 -23.87 -71.76
C GLU A 642 -107.54 -23.53 -71.38
N VAL A 643 -107.75 -22.66 -70.38
CA VAL A 643 -109.08 -22.18 -69.98
C VAL A 643 -109.78 -21.50 -71.15
N ALA A 644 -109.13 -20.57 -71.86
CA ALA A 644 -109.73 -19.91 -73.03
C ALA A 644 -110.06 -20.89 -74.18
N GLN A 645 -109.30 -21.98 -74.35
CA GLN A 645 -109.61 -23.05 -75.30
C GLN A 645 -110.82 -23.89 -74.85
N LEU A 646 -110.93 -24.17 -73.55
CA LEU A 646 -112.07 -24.89 -72.97
C LEU A 646 -113.35 -24.04 -73.00
N GLU A 647 -113.28 -22.76 -72.66
CA GLU A 647 -114.38 -21.78 -72.79
C GLU A 647 -114.87 -21.72 -74.24
N LYS A 648 -113.96 -21.63 -75.22
CA LYS A 648 -114.33 -21.72 -76.63
C LYS A 648 -115.00 -23.05 -76.96
N ARG A 649 -114.46 -24.20 -76.53
CA ARG A 649 -115.09 -25.50 -76.84
C ARG A 649 -116.46 -25.66 -76.18
N VAL A 650 -116.69 -25.07 -75.00
CA VAL A 650 -118.00 -24.97 -74.36
C VAL A 650 -118.96 -24.12 -75.20
N GLN A 651 -118.51 -22.97 -75.73
CA GLN A 651 -119.31 -22.16 -76.64
C GLN A 651 -119.65 -22.91 -77.95
N ASP A 652 -118.66 -23.58 -78.56
CA ASP A 652 -118.86 -24.41 -79.75
C ASP A 652 -119.91 -25.52 -79.47
N LEU A 653 -119.83 -26.19 -78.31
CA LEU A 653 -120.81 -27.21 -77.87
C LEU A 653 -122.21 -26.63 -77.61
N ILE A 654 -122.30 -25.43 -77.04
CA ILE A 654 -123.57 -24.73 -76.83
C ILE A 654 -124.25 -24.41 -78.17
N ASP A 655 -123.48 -24.02 -79.18
CA ASP A 655 -124.03 -23.71 -80.50
C ASP A 655 -124.29 -24.97 -81.35
N GLU A 656 -123.57 -26.07 -81.13
CA GLU A 656 -123.94 -27.43 -81.60
C GLU A 656 -125.25 -27.89 -80.94
N HIS A 657 -125.45 -27.62 -79.65
CA HIS A 657 -126.69 -27.96 -78.95
C HIS A 657 -127.89 -27.14 -79.46
N LYS A 658 -127.75 -25.82 -79.68
CA LYS A 658 -128.81 -25.00 -80.29
C LYS A 658 -129.20 -25.49 -81.69
N LYS A 659 -128.20 -25.87 -82.53
CA LYS A 659 -128.46 -26.42 -83.87
C LYS A 659 -129.28 -27.72 -83.81
N THR A 660 -128.91 -28.64 -82.91
CA THR A 660 -129.63 -29.91 -82.74
C THR A 660 -131.01 -29.71 -82.09
N GLN A 661 -131.16 -28.76 -81.16
CA GLN A 661 -132.45 -28.37 -80.61
C GLN A 661 -133.39 -27.80 -81.68
N ASN A 662 -132.89 -26.97 -82.60
CA ASN A 662 -133.67 -26.47 -83.74
C ASN A 662 -134.07 -27.60 -84.72
N GLN A 663 -133.21 -28.60 -84.94
CA GLN A 663 -133.56 -29.79 -85.71
C GLN A 663 -134.66 -30.63 -85.04
N ILE A 664 -134.65 -30.72 -83.71
CA ILE A 664 -135.69 -31.41 -82.93
C ILE A 664 -137.02 -30.67 -83.02
N ALA A 665 -137.04 -29.33 -83.05
CA ALA A 665 -138.26 -28.55 -83.21
C ALA A 665 -139.03 -28.93 -84.49
N CYS A 666 -138.35 -28.99 -85.64
CA CYS A 666 -138.95 -29.41 -86.91
C CYS A 666 -139.46 -30.87 -86.90
N SER A 667 -139.03 -31.71 -85.96
CA SER A 667 -139.55 -33.08 -85.84
C SER A 667 -141.01 -33.15 -85.37
N GLY A 668 -141.57 -32.06 -84.82
CA GLY A 668 -143.00 -31.96 -84.55
C GLY A 668 -143.81 -31.90 -85.85
N ASP A 669 -143.47 -30.95 -86.71
CA ASP A 669 -144.15 -30.70 -87.99
C ASP A 669 -144.05 -31.91 -88.93
N LEU A 670 -142.87 -32.52 -89.03
CA LEU A 670 -142.68 -33.76 -89.80
C LEU A 670 -143.52 -34.93 -89.27
N LYS A 671 -143.80 -35.01 -87.97
CA LYS A 671 -144.73 -36.03 -87.43
C LYS A 671 -146.19 -35.71 -87.74
N GLY A 672 -146.57 -34.43 -87.77
CA GLY A 672 -147.89 -33.99 -88.21
C GLY A 672 -148.17 -34.37 -89.66
N GLU A 673 -147.25 -34.02 -90.56
CA GLU A 673 -147.34 -34.41 -91.98
C GLU A 673 -147.26 -35.93 -92.18
N LEU A 674 -146.41 -36.66 -91.43
CA LEU A 674 -146.35 -38.12 -91.52
C LEU A 674 -147.69 -38.77 -91.11
N LEU A 675 -148.33 -38.32 -90.02
CA LEU A 675 -149.65 -38.84 -89.62
C LEU A 675 -150.76 -38.48 -90.62
N ARG A 676 -150.70 -37.28 -91.23
CA ARG A 676 -151.62 -36.88 -92.31
C ARG A 676 -151.46 -37.79 -93.53
N LEU A 677 -150.22 -38.00 -93.97
CA LEU A 677 -149.87 -38.86 -95.10
C LEU A 677 -150.16 -40.34 -94.81
N GLU A 678 -150.01 -40.83 -93.58
CA GLU A 678 -150.44 -42.18 -93.21
C GLU A 678 -151.97 -42.34 -93.27
N GLY A 679 -152.74 -41.31 -92.92
CA GLY A 679 -154.19 -41.28 -93.09
C GLY A 679 -154.61 -41.33 -94.57
N ASP A 680 -154.05 -40.44 -95.39
CA ASP A 680 -154.28 -40.40 -96.85
C ASP A 680 -153.87 -41.74 -97.50
N LEU A 681 -152.69 -42.26 -97.13
CA LEU A 681 -152.14 -43.53 -97.60
C LEU A 681 -152.99 -44.73 -97.16
N LEU A 682 -153.64 -44.69 -95.99
CA LEU A 682 -154.53 -45.78 -95.55
C LEU A 682 -155.82 -45.81 -96.38
N GLN A 683 -156.41 -44.65 -96.70
CA GLN A 683 -157.56 -44.56 -97.58
C GLN A 683 -157.23 -45.08 -98.99
N GLU A 684 -156.15 -44.56 -99.60
CA GLU A 684 -155.71 -45.04 -100.92
C GLU A 684 -155.23 -46.49 -100.88
N ARG A 685 -154.61 -47.01 -99.80
CA ARG A 685 -154.30 -48.44 -99.68
C ARG A 685 -155.54 -49.32 -99.60
N THR A 686 -156.61 -48.88 -98.95
CA THR A 686 -157.87 -49.64 -98.89
C THR A 686 -158.50 -49.73 -100.29
N LYS A 687 -158.50 -48.61 -101.01
CA LYS A 687 -159.00 -48.45 -102.37
C LYS A 687 -158.16 -49.19 -103.42
N ILE A 688 -156.83 -49.10 -103.34
CA ILE A 688 -155.88 -49.84 -104.16
C ILE A 688 -155.99 -51.34 -103.88
N LYS A 689 -156.05 -51.78 -102.61
CA LYS A 689 -156.12 -53.22 -102.30
C LYS A 689 -157.37 -53.89 -102.89
N ALA A 690 -158.51 -53.20 -102.88
CA ALA A 690 -159.73 -53.68 -103.54
C ALA A 690 -159.63 -53.75 -105.08
N LEU A 691 -158.71 -53.00 -105.69
CA LEU A 691 -158.47 -52.96 -107.16
C LEU A 691 -157.25 -53.79 -107.60
N SER A 692 -156.32 -54.09 -106.69
CA SER A 692 -155.10 -54.87 -106.96
C SER A 692 -155.22 -56.34 -106.59
N GLU A 693 -156.24 -56.76 -105.85
CA GLU A 693 -156.58 -58.19 -105.75
C GLU A 693 -157.16 -58.75 -107.08
N GLU A 694 -157.46 -57.90 -108.07
CA GLU A 694 -157.73 -58.31 -109.46
C GLU A 694 -156.47 -58.36 -110.38
N LEU A 695 -155.27 -57.90 -109.98
CA LEU A 695 -154.06 -57.78 -110.86
C LEU A 695 -152.67 -58.15 -110.20
N ASP A 696 -152.03 -59.27 -110.62
CA ASP A 696 -150.56 -59.59 -110.77
C ASP A 696 -149.49 -59.52 -109.56
N HIS A 697 -148.15 -59.93 -109.64
CA HIS A 697 -147.20 -60.19 -108.45
C HIS A 697 -145.60 -59.85 -108.30
N PRO A 698 -144.52 -60.73 -108.37
CA PRO A 698 -143.30 -60.84 -107.41
C PRO A 698 -141.80 -60.81 -108.00
N LEU A 699 -140.54 -61.04 -107.43
CA LEU A 699 -139.77 -61.49 -106.17
C LEU A 699 -138.15 -61.29 -106.21
N ASN A 700 -137.26 -61.83 -105.27
CA ASN A 700 -135.72 -62.11 -105.23
C ASN A 700 -134.72 -61.30 -104.25
N VAL A 701 -133.39 -61.51 -103.86
CA VAL A 701 -132.24 -62.56 -103.72
C VAL A 701 -130.91 -62.03 -102.93
N HIS A 702 -129.89 -62.84 -102.42
CA HIS A 702 -128.70 -62.46 -101.50
C HIS A 702 -127.25 -63.18 -101.63
N ARG A 703 -126.11 -62.75 -100.92
CA ARG A 703 -124.64 -63.29 -100.83
C ARG A 703 -123.77 -62.76 -99.58
N TRP A 704 -122.46 -62.98 -99.14
CA TRP A 704 -121.23 -63.93 -99.16
C TRP A 704 -120.04 -63.54 -98.12
N ARG A 705 -118.80 -64.20 -98.00
CA ARG A 705 -117.73 -64.04 -96.87
C ARG A 705 -116.17 -64.39 -97.14
N LYS A 706 -115.15 -64.11 -96.23
CA LYS A 706 -113.61 -64.30 -96.32
C LYS A 706 -112.76 -64.74 -95.03
N LEU A 707 -111.38 -64.90 -95.03
CA LEU A 707 -110.41 -65.36 -93.91
C LEU A 707 -108.84 -64.97 -94.01
N GLU A 708 -107.89 -65.33 -93.07
CA GLU A 708 -106.45 -64.80 -92.85
C GLU A 708 -105.29 -65.74 -92.20
N GLY A 709 -104.01 -65.28 -91.87
CA GLY A 709 -102.81 -66.09 -91.32
C GLY A 709 -101.53 -65.41 -90.61
N SER A 710 -100.41 -66.13 -90.22
CA SER A 710 -99.38 -65.81 -89.09
C SER A 710 -97.78 -65.90 -89.28
N ASP A 711 -96.89 -65.58 -88.26
CA ASP A 711 -95.36 -65.38 -88.29
C ASP A 711 -94.47 -65.92 -87.06
N PRO A 712 -93.11 -66.12 -87.13
CA PRO A 712 -92.28 -66.88 -86.13
C PRO A 712 -91.28 -66.19 -85.13
N LYS A 713 -91.15 -64.87 -84.98
CA LYS A 713 -89.97 -64.15 -84.36
C LYS A 713 -89.47 -64.46 -82.92
N ARG A 714 -90.00 -65.44 -82.16
CA ARG A 714 -89.83 -65.49 -80.68
C ARG A 714 -88.49 -66.05 -80.14
N LEU A 715 -87.74 -66.85 -80.90
CA LEU A 715 -86.68 -67.72 -80.33
C LEU A 715 -85.35 -67.00 -80.00
N ASP A 716 -84.89 -66.07 -80.84
CA ASP A 716 -83.55 -65.49 -80.72
C ASP A 716 -83.37 -64.57 -79.50
N MET A 717 -84.46 -63.95 -79.03
CA MET A 717 -84.47 -63.05 -77.87
C MET A 717 -83.90 -63.73 -76.61
N ILE A 718 -84.21 -65.01 -76.42
CA ILE A 718 -83.83 -65.80 -75.23
C ILE A 718 -82.31 -66.01 -75.18
N ARG A 719 -81.66 -66.25 -76.32
CA ARG A 719 -80.21 -66.47 -76.40
C ARG A 719 -79.39 -65.22 -76.03
N LYS A 720 -79.95 -64.01 -76.24
CA LYS A 720 -79.30 -62.74 -75.91
C LYS A 720 -79.12 -62.54 -74.39
N ILE A 721 -80.10 -62.98 -73.60
CA ILE A 721 -80.19 -62.70 -72.15
C ILE A 721 -79.06 -63.39 -71.37
N HIS A 722 -78.85 -64.70 -71.57
CA HIS A 722 -77.81 -65.46 -70.86
C HIS A 722 -76.38 -64.97 -71.16
N SER A 723 -76.14 -64.33 -72.31
CA SER A 723 -74.84 -63.75 -72.65
C SER A 723 -74.49 -62.53 -71.80
N LEU A 724 -75.49 -61.71 -71.46
CA LEU A 724 -75.31 -60.48 -70.70
C LEU A 724 -75.08 -60.77 -69.21
N GLN A 725 -75.82 -61.72 -68.64
CA GLN A 725 -75.68 -62.10 -67.21
C GLN A 725 -74.26 -62.57 -66.86
N LYS A 726 -73.60 -63.37 -67.72
CA LYS A 726 -72.21 -63.80 -67.49
C LYS A 726 -71.18 -62.66 -67.55
N LYS A 727 -71.46 -61.57 -68.27
CA LYS A 727 -70.58 -60.39 -68.30
C LYS A 727 -70.73 -59.51 -67.06
N LEU A 728 -71.93 -59.47 -66.48
CA LEU A 728 -72.21 -58.65 -65.29
C LEU A 728 -71.47 -59.18 -64.06
N ILE A 729 -71.55 -60.49 -63.79
CA ILE A 729 -70.92 -61.14 -62.63
C ILE A 729 -69.41 -60.84 -62.57
N LYS A 730 -68.69 -61.04 -63.68
CA LYS A 730 -67.24 -60.77 -63.76
C LYS A 730 -66.89 -59.30 -63.47
N LYS A 731 -67.78 -58.35 -63.79
CA LYS A 731 -67.54 -56.93 -63.48
C LYS A 731 -67.81 -56.57 -62.02
N CYS A 732 -68.70 -57.27 -61.32
CA CYS A 732 -68.83 -57.15 -59.87
C CYS A 732 -67.56 -57.64 -59.15
N GLU A 733 -67.00 -58.78 -59.58
CA GLU A 733 -65.75 -59.35 -59.04
C GLU A 733 -64.55 -58.39 -59.23
N GLU A 734 -64.37 -57.84 -60.44
CA GLU A 734 -63.33 -56.84 -60.73
C GLU A 734 -63.49 -55.52 -59.96
N THR A 735 -64.69 -55.20 -59.47
CA THR A 735 -64.95 -53.99 -58.68
C THR A 735 -64.63 -54.25 -57.20
N CYS A 736 -65.13 -55.35 -56.64
CA CYS A 736 -64.87 -55.76 -55.25
C CYS A 736 -63.36 -55.89 -54.94
N MET A 737 -62.55 -56.42 -55.87
CA MET A 737 -61.09 -56.47 -55.71
C MET A 737 -60.41 -55.08 -55.70
N LYS A 738 -61.00 -54.07 -56.35
CA LYS A 738 -60.47 -52.70 -56.32
C LYS A 738 -60.85 -51.97 -55.04
N ASP A 739 -62.08 -52.17 -54.56
CA ASP A 739 -62.54 -51.58 -53.30
C ASP A 739 -61.70 -52.10 -52.13
N LEU A 740 -61.38 -53.39 -52.10
CA LEU A 740 -60.46 -53.97 -51.12
C LEU A 740 -59.05 -53.34 -51.18
N LEU A 741 -58.51 -53.14 -52.39
CA LEU A 741 -57.20 -52.52 -52.59
C LEU A 741 -57.18 -51.04 -52.17
N ILE A 742 -58.30 -50.32 -52.31
CA ILE A 742 -58.45 -48.94 -51.82
C ILE A 742 -58.38 -48.93 -50.30
N VAL A 743 -59.12 -49.79 -49.60
CA VAL A 743 -59.10 -49.89 -48.13
C VAL A 743 -57.69 -50.19 -47.58
N GLU A 744 -56.92 -51.07 -48.23
CA GLU A 744 -55.51 -51.30 -47.86
C GLU A 744 -54.64 -50.04 -48.04
N LYS A 745 -54.82 -49.28 -49.12
CA LYS A 745 -54.06 -48.06 -49.38
C LYS A 745 -54.46 -46.89 -48.48
N GLU A 746 -55.73 -46.75 -48.14
CA GLU A 746 -56.20 -45.77 -47.15
C GLU A 746 -55.64 -46.08 -45.76
N LYS A 747 -55.64 -47.36 -45.35
CA LYS A 747 -55.04 -47.78 -44.08
C LYS A 747 -53.53 -47.49 -44.03
N LEU A 748 -52.79 -47.84 -45.08
CA LEU A 748 -51.36 -47.54 -45.20
C LEU A 748 -51.08 -46.01 -45.21
N TYR A 749 -51.96 -45.22 -45.83
CA TYR A 749 -51.87 -43.75 -45.84
C TYR A 749 -52.09 -43.15 -44.45
N VAL A 750 -53.07 -43.66 -43.67
CA VAL A 750 -53.29 -43.26 -42.28
C VAL A 750 -52.12 -43.67 -41.38
N GLU A 751 -51.56 -44.86 -41.57
CA GLU A 751 -50.36 -45.31 -40.85
C GLU A 751 -49.14 -44.43 -41.17
N LEU A 752 -48.87 -44.10 -42.44
CA LEU A 752 -47.82 -43.15 -42.82
C LEU A 752 -48.07 -41.75 -42.23
N LYS A 753 -49.31 -41.24 -42.28
CA LYS A 753 -49.68 -39.94 -41.73
C LYS A 753 -49.45 -39.88 -40.21
N ASN A 754 -49.74 -40.97 -39.49
CA ASN A 754 -49.49 -41.08 -38.05
C ASN A 754 -48.00 -41.20 -37.70
N VAL A 755 -47.17 -41.78 -38.58
CA VAL A 755 -45.71 -41.76 -38.43
C VAL A 755 -45.14 -40.36 -38.71
N LEU A 756 -45.61 -39.70 -39.77
CA LEU A 756 -45.15 -38.36 -40.14
C LEU A 756 -45.51 -37.32 -39.07
N ALA A 757 -46.72 -37.40 -38.50
CA ALA A 757 -47.17 -36.56 -37.39
C ALA A 757 -46.46 -36.85 -36.05
N ARG A 758 -45.63 -37.91 -35.96
CA ARG A 758 -44.79 -38.24 -34.80
C ARG A 758 -43.32 -37.86 -34.98
N GLN A 759 -42.91 -37.40 -36.17
CA GLN A 759 -41.58 -36.82 -36.35
C GLN A 759 -41.63 -35.32 -36.02
N PRO A 760 -40.73 -34.81 -35.15
CA PRO A 760 -40.63 -33.37 -34.93
C PRO A 760 -40.23 -32.68 -36.24
N GLY A 761 -40.90 -31.58 -36.59
CA GLY A 761 -40.55 -30.76 -37.75
C GLY A 761 -39.12 -30.20 -37.65
N PRO A 762 -38.51 -29.78 -38.77
CA PRO A 762 -37.12 -29.31 -38.78
C PRO A 762 -36.86 -28.16 -37.78
N GLU A 763 -37.81 -27.23 -37.63
CA GLU A 763 -37.75 -26.15 -36.65
C GLU A 763 -37.70 -26.67 -35.19
N VAL A 764 -38.41 -27.76 -34.89
CA VAL A 764 -38.39 -28.41 -33.57
C VAL A 764 -37.10 -29.18 -33.35
N ALA A 765 -36.48 -29.73 -34.40
CA ALA A 765 -35.17 -30.36 -34.33
C ALA A 765 -34.05 -29.32 -34.10
N GLU A 766 -34.10 -28.16 -34.75
CA GLU A 766 -33.20 -27.04 -34.48
C GLU A 766 -33.39 -26.47 -33.07
N GLN A 767 -34.65 -26.29 -32.63
CA GLN A 767 -34.95 -25.89 -31.25
C GLN A 767 -34.42 -26.91 -30.24
N LEU A 768 -34.53 -28.22 -30.50
CA LEU A 768 -33.94 -29.26 -29.65
C LEU A 768 -32.42 -29.17 -29.56
N LEU A 769 -31.71 -28.86 -30.67
CA LEU A 769 -30.27 -28.62 -30.65
C LEU A 769 -29.91 -27.37 -29.82
N VAL A 770 -30.66 -26.27 -29.99
CA VAL A 770 -30.47 -25.03 -29.22
C VAL A 770 -30.77 -25.25 -27.73
N TYR A 771 -31.83 -25.99 -27.39
CA TYR A 771 -32.13 -26.35 -26.00
C TYR A 771 -31.09 -27.30 -25.41
N GLN A 772 -30.54 -28.24 -26.18
CA GLN A 772 -29.48 -29.16 -25.71
C GLN A 772 -28.16 -28.41 -25.47
N ASP A 773 -27.81 -27.43 -26.29
CA ASP A 773 -26.64 -26.56 -26.08
C ASP A 773 -26.85 -25.58 -24.91
N ASN A 774 -28.04 -24.98 -24.79
CA ASN A 774 -28.40 -24.17 -23.62
C ASN A 774 -28.42 -25.00 -22.32
N LEU A 775 -28.86 -26.26 -22.37
CA LEU A 775 -28.80 -27.19 -21.24
C LEU A 775 -27.34 -27.47 -20.85
N LYS A 776 -26.44 -27.76 -21.81
CA LYS A 776 -25.00 -27.91 -21.56
C LYS A 776 -24.39 -26.65 -20.92
N LYS A 777 -24.72 -25.47 -21.43
CA LYS A 777 -24.28 -24.18 -20.87
C LYS A 777 -24.80 -23.96 -19.45
N LYS A 778 -26.07 -24.29 -19.18
CA LYS A 778 -26.65 -24.21 -17.83
C LYS A 778 -26.07 -25.24 -16.87
N GLN A 779 -25.76 -26.44 -17.34
CA GLN A 779 -25.12 -27.49 -16.55
C GLN A 779 -23.66 -27.14 -16.23
N ALA A 780 -22.95 -26.48 -17.16
CA ALA A 780 -21.64 -25.88 -16.89
C ALA A 780 -21.72 -24.71 -15.90
N GLN A 781 -22.74 -23.84 -16.00
CA GLN A 781 -22.98 -22.78 -15.00
C GLN A 781 -23.28 -23.36 -13.62
N MET A 782 -24.16 -24.36 -13.50
CA MET A 782 -24.41 -25.03 -12.22
C MET A 782 -23.13 -25.65 -11.65
N LYS A 783 -22.30 -26.32 -12.47
CA LYS A 783 -21.02 -26.87 -12.01
C LYS A 783 -20.02 -25.79 -11.57
N GLY A 784 -20.07 -24.60 -12.18
CA GLY A 784 -19.35 -23.42 -11.68
C GLY A 784 -19.87 -22.99 -10.29
N MET A 785 -21.18 -22.84 -10.15
CA MET A 785 -21.83 -22.48 -8.88
C MET A 785 -21.67 -23.55 -7.79
N GLU A 786 -21.55 -24.83 -8.14
CA GLU A 786 -21.23 -25.93 -7.23
C GLU A 786 -19.80 -25.80 -6.69
N ASN A 787 -18.82 -25.51 -7.56
CA ASN A 787 -17.44 -25.24 -7.16
C ASN A 787 -17.33 -23.98 -6.29
N GLU A 788 -18.03 -22.90 -6.65
CA GLU A 788 -18.10 -21.67 -5.84
C GLU A 788 -18.75 -21.94 -4.48
N LEU A 789 -19.86 -22.70 -4.44
CA LEU A 789 -20.51 -23.11 -3.20
C LEU A 789 -19.61 -24.02 -2.34
N GLU A 790 -18.79 -24.87 -2.95
CA GLU A 790 -17.79 -25.68 -2.24
C GLU A 790 -16.62 -24.83 -1.70
N MET A 791 -16.18 -23.82 -2.44
CA MET A 791 -15.23 -22.81 -1.96
C MET A 791 -15.81 -22.02 -0.77
N TYR A 792 -17.06 -21.53 -0.85
CA TYR A 792 -17.72 -20.87 0.28
C TYR A 792 -17.92 -21.83 1.47
N LYS A 793 -18.21 -23.12 1.24
CA LYS A 793 -18.22 -24.14 2.29
C LYS A 793 -16.83 -24.41 2.89
N ALA A 794 -15.73 -24.20 2.15
CA ALA A 794 -14.37 -24.26 2.69
C ALA A 794 -14.08 -23.02 3.54
N GLN A 795 -14.36 -21.82 3.04
CA GLN A 795 -14.20 -20.55 3.76
C GLN A 795 -15.03 -20.50 5.06
N VAL A 796 -16.26 -21.03 5.06
CA VAL A 796 -17.09 -21.18 6.26
C VAL A 796 -16.55 -22.24 7.24
N ARG A 797 -15.77 -23.22 6.77
CA ARG A 797 -15.05 -24.17 7.65
C ARG A 797 -13.82 -23.50 8.29
N GLU A 798 -13.08 -22.68 7.55
CA GLU A 798 -11.98 -21.86 8.10
C GLU A 798 -12.51 -20.89 9.15
N TYR A 799 -13.54 -20.09 8.83
CA TYR A 799 -14.14 -19.17 9.81
C TYR A 799 -14.73 -19.87 11.04
N LYS A 800 -15.22 -21.12 10.92
CA LYS A 800 -15.59 -21.92 12.11
C LYS A 800 -14.37 -22.33 12.93
N HIS A 801 -13.31 -22.82 12.29
CA HIS A 801 -12.07 -23.17 12.97
C HIS A 801 -11.44 -21.96 13.69
N ASP A 802 -11.48 -20.78 13.07
CA ASP A 802 -10.96 -19.54 13.63
C ASP A 802 -11.84 -19.01 14.78
N LEU A 803 -13.17 -19.11 14.66
CA LEU A 803 -14.08 -18.83 15.77
C LEU A 803 -13.89 -19.80 16.94
N GLU A 804 -13.62 -21.09 16.69
CA GLU A 804 -13.23 -22.03 17.73
C GLU A 804 -11.85 -21.71 18.32
N HIS A 805 -10.89 -21.22 17.52
CA HIS A 805 -9.58 -20.79 18.02
C HIS A 805 -9.74 -19.59 18.94
N ILE A 806 -10.47 -18.55 18.52
CA ILE A 806 -10.78 -17.36 19.31
C ILE A 806 -11.58 -17.74 20.57
N SER A 807 -12.49 -18.72 20.49
CA SER A 807 -13.22 -19.25 21.64
C SER A 807 -12.29 -19.96 22.63
N ARG A 808 -11.35 -20.80 22.14
CA ARG A 808 -10.32 -21.46 22.95
C ARG A 808 -9.34 -20.45 23.56
N ASP A 809 -8.97 -19.39 22.83
CA ASP A 809 -8.14 -18.31 23.35
C ASP A 809 -8.87 -17.52 24.44
N MET A 810 -10.13 -17.17 24.22
CA MET A 810 -11.02 -16.50 25.19
C MET A 810 -11.26 -17.36 26.44
N GLN A 811 -11.41 -18.68 26.28
CA GLN A 811 -11.42 -19.62 27.41
C GLN A 811 -10.08 -19.58 28.14
N SER A 812 -8.94 -19.72 27.45
CA SER A 812 -7.62 -19.62 28.09
C SER A 812 -7.39 -18.28 28.79
N LEU A 813 -7.96 -17.18 28.29
CA LEU A 813 -7.84 -15.85 28.86
C LEU A 813 -8.75 -15.69 30.08
N ARG A 814 -9.98 -16.22 30.01
CA ARG A 814 -10.90 -16.37 31.15
C ARG A 814 -10.28 -17.24 32.26
N ASP A 815 -9.63 -18.34 31.90
CA ASP A 815 -9.03 -19.26 32.86
C ASP A 815 -7.77 -18.65 33.52
N LYS A 816 -6.94 -17.93 32.74
CA LYS A 816 -5.85 -17.08 33.29
C LYS A 816 -6.40 -15.98 34.20
N TRP A 817 -7.53 -15.38 33.84
CA TRP A 817 -8.18 -14.35 34.66
C TRP A 817 -8.74 -14.93 35.97
N PHE A 818 -9.45 -16.06 35.94
CA PHE A 818 -9.90 -16.75 37.15
C PHE A 818 -8.72 -17.25 38.00
N ALA A 819 -7.64 -17.74 37.40
CA ALA A 819 -6.42 -18.08 38.11
C ALA A 819 -5.79 -16.85 38.80
N SER A 820 -5.79 -15.68 38.15
CA SER A 820 -5.37 -14.43 38.81
C SER A 820 -6.32 -13.97 39.91
N LEU A 821 -7.62 -14.28 39.79
CA LEU A 821 -8.65 -13.95 40.79
C LEU A 821 -8.64 -14.90 42.01
N GLN A 822 -8.02 -16.08 41.89
CA GLN A 822 -7.85 -17.04 42.99
C GLN A 822 -6.60 -16.80 43.86
N VAL A 823 -5.75 -15.82 43.51
CA VAL A 823 -4.50 -15.54 44.23
C VAL A 823 -4.68 -14.52 45.38
N ASP A 824 -5.74 -13.71 45.35
CA ASP A 824 -6.01 -12.67 46.36
C ASP A 824 -7.28 -12.94 47.19
N HIS A 825 -7.09 -13.20 48.51
CA HIS A 825 -8.11 -13.41 49.56
C HIS A 825 -8.93 -14.72 49.45
N PHE A 826 -9.26 -15.47 50.52
CA PHE A 826 -9.07 -15.32 51.98
C PHE A 826 -8.97 -16.74 52.65
N PRO A 827 -8.62 -16.89 53.96
CA PRO A 827 -8.13 -18.17 54.52
C PRO A 827 -9.08 -18.96 55.45
N ALA A 828 -8.76 -20.27 55.58
CA ALA A 828 -8.87 -21.16 56.75
C ALA A 828 -10.24 -21.58 57.39
N GLN A 829 -10.60 -22.87 57.16
CA GLN A 829 -11.11 -23.88 58.14
C GLN A 829 -12.45 -23.65 58.90
N PRO A 830 -13.05 -24.68 59.58
CA PRO A 830 -12.72 -26.12 59.67
C PRO A 830 -13.89 -27.06 59.18
N GLN A 831 -13.90 -28.32 59.64
CA GLN A 831 -14.81 -29.43 59.26
C GLN A 831 -16.10 -29.51 60.11
N GLU A 832 -17.14 -30.18 59.58
CA GLU A 832 -17.95 -31.17 60.32
C GLU A 832 -18.66 -32.13 59.34
N GLU A 833 -19.29 -33.21 59.84
CA GLU A 833 -19.63 -34.44 59.08
C GLU A 833 -21.16 -34.71 58.94
N ASP A 834 -21.49 -35.75 58.16
CA ASP A 834 -22.77 -36.49 58.07
C ASP A 834 -24.10 -35.77 57.78
N GLU A 835 -24.72 -36.11 56.63
CA GLU A 835 -25.81 -37.10 56.64
C GLU A 835 -26.01 -37.73 55.23
N ALA A 836 -26.67 -38.90 55.17
CA ALA A 836 -26.79 -39.74 53.97
C ALA A 836 -28.28 -39.94 53.53
N PRO A 837 -28.64 -41.00 52.79
CA PRO A 837 -28.52 -41.06 51.32
C PRO A 837 -29.91 -41.10 50.62
N ASN A 838 -29.98 -40.85 49.30
CA ASN A 838 -31.13 -41.33 48.52
C ASN A 838 -30.88 -41.61 47.02
N ASN A 839 -31.82 -42.37 46.46
CA ASN A 839 -31.78 -43.10 45.18
C ASN A 839 -31.73 -42.21 43.91
N PRO A 840 -31.17 -42.74 42.81
CA PRO A 840 -31.47 -42.28 41.45
C PRO A 840 -32.74 -42.97 40.89
N PRO A 841 -33.70 -42.21 40.33
CA PRO A 841 -34.76 -42.75 39.45
C PRO A 841 -34.53 -42.35 37.96
N PRO A 842 -35.08 -43.11 36.98
CA PRO A 842 -34.91 -42.86 35.54
C PRO A 842 -36.17 -42.24 34.87
N GLU A 843 -36.19 -42.25 33.52
CA GLU A 843 -37.36 -42.24 32.59
C GLU A 843 -37.47 -41.06 31.58
N LYS A 844 -37.06 -41.35 30.32
CA LYS A 844 -37.86 -41.21 29.06
C LYS A 844 -38.23 -39.80 28.49
N PRO A 845 -38.73 -39.73 27.21
CA PRO A 845 -38.57 -38.52 26.37
C PRO A 845 -39.86 -37.90 25.75
N LYS A 846 -39.66 -36.77 25.03
CA LYS A 846 -40.59 -35.99 24.18
C LYS A 846 -41.59 -35.10 24.95
N PRO A 847 -41.95 -33.91 24.39
CA PRO A 847 -43.04 -33.83 23.40
C PRO A 847 -42.67 -33.38 21.96
N GLN A 848 -43.71 -33.34 21.13
CA GLN A 848 -43.87 -32.82 19.75
C GLN A 848 -44.34 -31.33 19.79
N LEU A 849 -44.59 -30.53 18.73
CA LEU A 849 -44.45 -30.50 17.26
C LEU A 849 -44.57 -28.99 16.83
N PRO A 850 -44.27 -28.58 15.58
CA PRO A 850 -45.31 -28.53 14.52
C PRO A 850 -44.83 -29.09 13.16
N ALA A 851 -45.79 -29.52 12.33
CA ALA A 851 -45.54 -30.02 10.98
C ALA A 851 -45.87 -28.97 9.91
N VAL A 852 -45.25 -29.09 8.74
CA VAL A 852 -45.59 -28.34 7.51
C VAL A 852 -46.18 -29.33 6.49
N PRO A 853 -47.21 -28.97 5.69
CA PRO A 853 -48.05 -29.97 5.02
C PRO A 853 -47.41 -30.69 3.82
N SER A 854 -47.86 -31.92 3.58
CA SER A 854 -47.65 -32.65 2.33
C SER A 854 -48.47 -32.05 1.17
N PRO A 855 -48.06 -32.26 -0.10
CA PRO A 855 -48.84 -31.84 -1.26
C PRO A 855 -50.14 -32.66 -1.41
N ILE A 856 -51.13 -32.04 -2.05
CA ILE A 856 -52.40 -32.67 -2.47
C ILE A 856 -52.36 -32.87 -3.98
N ASP A 857 -52.91 -33.99 -4.47
CA ASP A 857 -53.12 -34.27 -5.89
C ASP A 857 -54.00 -33.19 -6.56
N GLU A 858 -53.70 -32.85 -7.81
CA GLU A 858 -54.80 -32.53 -8.73
C GLU A 858 -54.49 -32.98 -10.16
N SER A 859 -55.03 -34.16 -10.50
CA SER A 859 -55.08 -34.66 -11.87
C SER A 859 -56.20 -33.95 -12.64
N LEU A 860 -55.88 -33.04 -13.56
CA LEU A 860 -56.78 -32.61 -14.64
C LEU A 860 -56.03 -31.75 -15.66
N PHE A 861 -55.91 -32.25 -16.90
CA PHE A 861 -56.32 -31.51 -18.10
C PHE A 861 -56.26 -32.40 -19.34
N VAL A 862 -57.44 -32.76 -19.83
CA VAL A 862 -57.65 -33.45 -21.11
C VAL A 862 -58.73 -32.67 -21.86
N VAL A 863 -58.40 -32.17 -23.05
CA VAL A 863 -59.30 -31.59 -24.07
C VAL A 863 -60.10 -30.34 -23.63
N ASN A 864 -59.67 -29.19 -24.16
CA ASN A 864 -60.32 -28.61 -25.35
C ASN A 864 -59.24 -27.95 -26.23
#